data_AF-A0A2P5C362-F1
#
_entry.id   AF-A0A2P5C362-F1
#
_cell.length_a   1.000
_cell.length_b   1.000
_cell.length_c   1.000
_cell.angle_alpha   90.00
_cell.angle_beta   90.00
_cell.angle_gamma   90.00
#
_symmetry.space_group_name_H-M   'P 1'
#
loop_
_entity.id
_entity.type
_entity.pdbx_description
1 polymer ?
#
loop_
_entity_poly.entity_id
_entity_poly.type
_entity_poly.pdbx_seq_one_letter_code
_entity_poly.pdbx_strand_id
1 'polypeptide(L)'
;MEPVTVITSKPHLPSLLLPFSVEALKQPNLPSKLSLAQAPQDEHKQSASTTHKDLPSIDQTKQIHGHVIKTHFDYTLQIPLTCFRPHMSSAAQYNFLITSYNNNNFSRCSLKIYAHLRNMDVQVDNFTVPSVLKACGQCSVAALGKEVHGFVLKSGLDRDVFVRNALMQMYSECGSVVSARLVFDQMAERDVVSWSTMIRSYVRNRLLGEALELIRGMHSLGIKPSGIAMISMVNLFADLSHVKPGKAMHGYVTRNGRTEKLGVPITTSLIDMYAKCGNSAYAERLFNGLTQKSVVSWSAMIAGYIRCKELEKGARLFNEMLEESIFPNEITVLSLIIECGFVGALEVGKWLHSYILRNGFVMSLALATALVDMYGKCGDLRKARAVFDYMIDKDVMIWSAMISAYAQANCSSQVCDLFARMREKGLKPNKVTMVSLISLCAKVGALDLGKWLHLYINQQGLEVDLVLKTALVDMYAKCGDIDGAHRLFIEATDRDLCMWNAMMAGFAMHGCGNEALKLVEEMERHGIKPNDITFIAVLHACSHAGLVTEGKRLFEKMGLDFGLVPKIEHYGCMVDLLGRARELDEAHELIKSMPVEPNTVIWGALLAACKLHKNPSLGELAAKQLLELEPQNCGYSILLSNIYAASNRWNDVAAVRTAVKDTGMKKQPGLSSIEVNGLVHDFVMGDQSHPQAGKIYEMLAEMRTKLTEAGYSPNTSVILQNIDEEEKEIALNYHSEKLAMAFGLISTAAGTPVRIVKNLRVCHDCHAATKLVSKLYGRVIIVRDRNRFHHFKEGSCSCGDYW
;
A
#
# COMPACT_ATOMS: atom_id res chain seq x y z
N MET A 1 -46.33 11.29 0.34
CA MET A 1 -44.90 10.96 0.50
C MET A 1 -44.11 11.99 -0.28
N GLU A 2 -43.47 12.92 0.43
CA GLU A 2 -42.67 14.00 -0.15
C GLU A 2 -41.41 13.45 -0.86
N PRO A 3 -40.95 14.09 -1.95
CA PRO A 3 -39.72 13.71 -2.62
C PRO A 3 -38.50 14.21 -1.82
N VAL A 4 -37.63 13.26 -1.45
CA VAL A 4 -36.32 13.54 -0.85
C VAL A 4 -35.46 14.29 -1.89
N THR A 5 -35.30 15.59 -1.67
CA THR A 5 -34.34 16.45 -2.37
C THR A 5 -32.94 16.13 -1.84
N VAL A 6 -32.12 15.45 -2.65
CA VAL A 6 -30.69 15.32 -2.38
C VAL A 6 -30.04 16.65 -2.72
N ILE A 7 -29.89 17.51 -1.71
CA ILE A 7 -29.11 18.74 -1.79
C ILE A 7 -27.64 18.33 -1.94
N THR A 8 -27.11 18.42 -3.16
CA THR A 8 -25.67 18.38 -3.42
C THR A 8 -25.11 19.78 -3.16
N SER A 9 -24.81 20.07 -1.90
CA SER A 9 -24.03 21.27 -1.57
C SER A 9 -22.59 21.09 -2.09
N LYS A 10 -22.22 21.87 -3.11
CA LYS A 10 -20.84 21.99 -3.59
C LYS A 10 -19.99 22.63 -2.48
N PRO A 11 -18.88 22.03 -2.01
CA PRO A 11 -17.96 22.72 -1.13
C PRO A 11 -17.09 23.68 -1.95
N HIS A 12 -17.02 24.94 -1.51
CA HIS A 12 -16.04 25.91 -1.99
C HIS A 12 -14.62 25.43 -1.65
N LEU A 13 -13.72 25.39 -2.65
CA LEU A 13 -12.29 25.21 -2.38
C LEU A 13 -11.73 26.42 -1.62
N PRO A 14 -10.90 26.23 -0.58
CA PRO A 14 -10.13 27.33 0.03
C PRO A 14 -9.07 27.85 -0.95
N SER A 15 -8.88 29.17 -0.97
CA SER A 15 -7.93 29.96 -1.76
C SER A 15 -6.43 29.73 -1.44
N LEU A 16 -6.07 28.62 -0.79
CA LEU A 16 -4.76 28.41 -0.14
C LEU A 16 -3.72 27.64 -0.98
N LEU A 17 -3.96 27.44 -2.27
CA LEU A 17 -2.97 26.86 -3.20
C LEU A 17 -2.02 27.89 -3.86
N LEU A 18 -2.11 29.17 -3.48
CA LEU A 18 -1.12 30.16 -3.91
C LEU A 18 0.17 30.08 -3.07
N PRO A 19 1.37 30.25 -3.67
CA PRO A 19 2.65 30.12 -2.99
C PRO A 19 2.88 31.32 -2.05
N PHE A 20 2.86 31.09 -0.73
CA PHE A 20 3.26 32.09 0.26
C PHE A 20 4.73 31.94 0.68
N SER A 21 5.33 33.10 0.89
CA SER A 21 6.74 33.46 0.95
C SER A 21 7.49 32.99 2.21
N VAL A 22 8.81 32.89 2.04
CA VAL A 22 9.83 32.50 3.03
C VAL A 22 10.02 33.63 4.05
N GLU A 23 9.14 33.75 5.05
CA GLU A 23 9.34 34.73 6.13
C GLU A 23 8.54 34.42 7.41
N ALA A 24 8.61 33.18 7.91
CA ALA A 24 8.06 32.84 9.22
C ALA A 24 8.79 31.65 9.87
N LEU A 25 10.07 31.84 10.20
CA LEU A 25 10.84 30.94 11.06
C LEU A 25 11.54 31.76 12.14
N LYS A 26 10.89 31.98 13.30
CA LYS A 26 11.54 32.33 14.57
C LYS A 26 10.92 31.55 15.73
N GLN A 27 11.84 31.11 16.61
CA GLN A 27 11.77 30.05 17.63
C GLN A 27 10.84 30.32 18.85
N PRO A 28 10.58 29.29 19.70
CA PRO A 28 9.71 29.37 20.88
C PRO A 28 10.47 29.69 22.19
N ASN A 29 9.80 30.41 23.10
CA ASN A 29 10.23 30.63 24.49
C ASN A 29 9.45 29.74 25.46
N LEU A 30 10.16 29.02 26.33
CA LEU A 30 9.64 28.38 27.55
C LEU A 30 9.64 29.39 28.73
N PRO A 31 8.69 29.28 29.68
CA PRO A 31 8.87 29.80 31.03
C PRO A 31 8.97 28.71 32.10
N SER A 32 9.89 28.98 33.03
CA SER A 32 10.22 28.31 34.28
C SER A 32 9.32 28.73 35.46
N LYS A 33 9.06 27.82 36.42
CA LYS A 33 9.37 27.93 37.88
C LYS A 33 8.42 27.08 38.75
N LEU A 34 9.03 26.29 39.64
CA LEU A 34 8.42 25.62 40.81
C LEU A 34 8.43 26.55 42.04
N SER A 35 7.46 26.37 42.94
CA SER A 35 7.51 26.80 44.34
C SER A 35 7.36 25.60 45.29
N LEU A 36 8.07 25.69 46.43
CA LEU A 36 8.14 24.73 47.54
C LEU A 36 7.00 24.92 48.56
N ALA A 37 6.57 23.83 49.21
CA ALA A 37 5.91 23.87 50.52
C ALA A 37 6.21 22.58 51.34
N GLN A 38 6.20 22.74 52.66
CA GLN A 38 6.83 21.93 53.71
C GLN A 38 5.99 20.75 54.27
N ALA A 39 6.65 19.93 55.10
CA ALA A 39 6.24 18.69 55.79
C ALA A 39 5.11 18.84 56.84
N PRO A 40 4.63 17.74 57.45
CA PRO A 40 5.18 17.35 58.77
C PRO A 40 5.30 15.82 59.05
N GLN A 41 5.99 15.54 60.16
CA GLN A 41 6.34 14.25 60.79
C GLN A 41 5.18 13.65 61.60
N ASP A 42 5.23 12.33 61.89
CA ASP A 42 5.20 11.78 63.26
C ASP A 42 5.32 10.24 63.35
N GLU A 43 5.84 9.79 64.50
CA GLU A 43 6.28 8.46 64.96
C GLU A 43 5.08 7.53 65.37
N HIS A 44 5.11 6.22 65.69
CA HIS A 44 6.01 5.40 66.53
C HIS A 44 5.52 3.91 66.58
N LYS A 45 6.44 2.92 66.69
CA LYS A 45 6.47 1.60 67.44
C LYS A 45 5.28 0.57 67.33
N GLN A 46 5.39 -0.78 67.38
CA GLN A 46 6.35 -1.76 67.93
C GLN A 46 6.00 -3.25 67.51
N SER A 47 7.03 -4.12 67.36
CA SER A 47 7.19 -5.60 67.61
C SER A 47 6.02 -6.62 67.52
N ALA A 48 6.13 -7.93 67.23
CA ALA A 48 7.12 -8.93 66.78
C ALA A 48 6.33 -10.25 66.50
N SER A 49 6.66 -11.12 65.53
CA SER A 49 7.40 -12.40 65.74
C SER A 49 7.36 -13.29 64.46
N THR A 50 8.27 -14.25 64.44
CA THR A 50 8.92 -15.01 63.35
C THR A 50 8.11 -16.10 62.62
N THR A 51 8.35 -16.33 61.31
CA THR A 51 9.07 -17.52 60.74
C THR A 51 9.03 -17.61 59.18
N HIS A 52 10.24 -17.73 58.58
CA HIS A 52 10.64 -18.19 57.23
C HIS A 52 9.69 -18.12 56.00
N LYS A 53 9.90 -17.11 55.14
CA LYS A 53 10.36 -17.20 53.73
C LYS A 53 10.06 -15.87 53.02
N ASP A 54 10.98 -14.91 53.02
CA ASP A 54 10.76 -13.69 52.22
C ASP A 54 12.05 -13.21 51.54
N LEU A 55 12.08 -13.34 50.22
CA LEU A 55 12.75 -12.35 49.38
C LEU A 55 11.94 -11.04 49.52
N PRO A 56 12.58 -9.86 49.55
CA PRO A 56 11.85 -8.62 49.74
C PRO A 56 10.81 -8.45 48.63
N SER A 57 9.56 -8.19 49.02
CA SER A 57 8.48 -7.93 48.07
C SER A 57 8.78 -6.68 47.25
N ILE A 58 8.11 -6.52 46.10
CA ILE A 58 8.29 -5.32 45.26
C ILE A 58 7.92 -4.05 46.03
N ASP A 59 6.99 -4.12 46.98
CA ASP A 59 6.61 -3.01 47.84
C ASP A 59 7.65 -2.71 48.91
N GLN A 60 8.33 -3.72 49.45
CA GLN A 60 9.50 -3.51 50.33
C GLN A 60 10.67 -2.90 49.56
N THR A 61 10.91 -3.35 48.32
CA THR A 61 11.94 -2.77 47.44
C THR A 61 11.60 -1.32 47.07
N LYS A 62 10.33 -1.03 46.80
CA LYS A 62 9.82 0.33 46.55
C LYS A 62 9.86 1.21 47.80
N GLN A 63 9.63 0.67 49.00
CA GLN A 63 9.75 1.42 50.26
C GLN A 63 11.21 1.79 50.56
N ILE A 64 12.14 0.85 50.35
CA ILE A 64 13.59 1.12 50.42
C ILE A 64 13.97 2.22 49.42
N HIS A 65 13.44 2.15 48.19
CA HIS A 65 13.67 3.15 47.16
C HIS A 65 12.99 4.51 47.44
N GLY A 66 11.79 4.51 48.04
CA GLY A 66 11.06 5.71 48.43
C GLY A 66 11.76 6.47 49.55
N HIS A 67 12.46 5.76 50.44
CA HIS A 67 13.34 6.35 51.43
C HIS A 67 14.59 7.00 50.79
N VAL A 68 15.18 6.33 49.78
CA VAL A 68 16.33 6.82 48.99
C VAL A 68 15.98 8.04 48.11
N ILE A 69 14.75 8.16 47.65
CA ILE A 69 14.28 9.32 46.85
C ILE A 69 14.01 10.54 47.73
N LYS A 70 13.50 10.38 48.96
CA LYS A 70 13.17 11.50 49.86
C LYS A 70 14.41 12.30 50.33
N THR A 71 15.60 11.73 50.23
CA THR A 71 16.87 12.40 50.53
C THR A 71 17.54 12.84 49.21
N HIS A 72 17.01 13.92 48.62
CA HIS A 72 17.60 14.50 47.41
C HIS A 72 18.86 15.30 47.72
N PHE A 73 19.93 14.97 46.98
CA PHE A 73 21.23 15.66 46.91
C PHE A 73 22.10 15.57 48.16
N ASP A 74 22.63 14.38 48.42
CA ASP A 74 23.98 14.29 48.98
C ASP A 74 24.76 13.18 48.27
N TYR A 75 26.01 13.48 47.89
CA TYR A 75 26.91 12.59 47.16
C TYR A 75 27.53 11.51 48.08
N THR A 76 27.10 11.46 49.34
CA THR A 76 27.50 10.50 50.39
C THR A 76 26.49 9.36 50.54
N LEU A 77 26.09 8.75 49.42
CA LEU A 77 25.05 7.73 49.41
C LEU A 77 25.54 6.48 50.18
N GLN A 78 25.11 6.29 51.43
CA GLN A 78 25.22 5.01 52.13
C GLN A 78 23.98 4.20 51.77
N ILE A 79 24.09 3.22 50.87
CA ILE A 79 23.04 2.21 50.72
C ILE A 79 22.93 1.50 52.08
N PRO A 80 21.74 1.42 52.71
CA PRO A 80 21.58 0.66 53.94
C PRO A 80 21.60 -0.84 53.58
N LEU A 81 22.81 -1.34 53.34
CA LEU A 81 23.14 -2.74 53.11
C LEU A 81 22.76 -3.63 54.31
N THR A 82 22.45 -3.00 55.46
CA THR A 82 21.98 -3.62 56.70
C THR A 82 20.61 -4.29 56.60
N CYS A 83 19.80 -3.99 55.56
CA CYS A 83 18.55 -4.70 55.28
C CYS A 83 18.77 -6.04 54.55
N PHE A 84 19.98 -6.30 54.04
CA PHE A 84 20.35 -7.58 53.42
C PHE A 84 20.98 -8.50 54.46
N ARG A 85 20.85 -9.82 54.25
CA ARG A 85 21.32 -10.83 55.23
C ARG A 85 22.80 -10.57 55.60
N PRO A 86 23.19 -10.71 56.88
CA PRO A 86 24.54 -10.42 57.38
C PRO A 86 25.66 -11.31 56.80
N HIS A 87 25.34 -12.27 55.93
CA HIS A 87 26.27 -13.22 55.32
C HIS A 87 26.61 -12.94 53.85
N MET A 88 26.05 -11.87 53.23
CA MET A 88 26.35 -11.51 51.84
C MET A 88 27.46 -10.46 51.77
N SER A 89 28.43 -10.64 50.88
CA SER A 89 29.43 -9.60 50.56
C SER A 89 28.74 -8.38 49.95
N SER A 90 29.36 -7.20 50.09
CA SER A 90 28.86 -5.96 49.49
C SER A 90 28.62 -6.10 47.98
N ALA A 91 29.56 -6.72 47.25
CA ALA A 91 29.43 -7.02 45.82
C ALA A 91 28.19 -7.87 45.49
N ALA A 92 27.89 -8.90 46.29
CA ALA A 92 26.72 -9.77 46.07
C ALA A 92 25.38 -9.02 46.27
N GLN A 93 25.33 -8.08 47.20
CA GLN A 93 24.14 -7.26 47.46
C GLN A 93 23.87 -6.28 46.30
N TYR A 94 24.92 -5.65 45.78
CA TYR A 94 24.80 -4.80 44.60
C TYR A 94 24.41 -5.58 43.34
N ASN A 95 25.01 -6.75 43.11
CA ASN A 95 24.65 -7.59 41.96
C ASN A 95 23.18 -8.02 42.01
N PHE A 96 22.67 -8.37 43.19
CA PHE A 96 21.25 -8.69 43.38
C PHE A 96 20.35 -7.52 42.99
N LEU A 97 20.67 -6.30 43.45
CA LEU A 97 19.92 -5.10 43.10
C LEU A 97 19.95 -4.84 41.59
N ILE A 98 21.13 -4.81 40.97
CA ILE A 98 21.29 -4.57 39.52
C ILE A 98 20.48 -5.60 38.71
N THR A 99 20.57 -6.88 39.08
CA THR A 99 19.85 -7.97 38.41
C THR A 99 18.34 -7.84 38.58
N SER A 100 17.87 -7.48 39.77
CA SER A 100 16.45 -7.27 40.07
C SER A 100 15.86 -6.13 39.24
N TYR A 101 16.53 -4.98 39.19
CA TYR A 101 16.07 -3.83 38.39
C TYR A 101 16.05 -4.15 36.89
N ASN A 102 17.02 -4.90 36.37
CA ASN A 102 17.03 -5.35 34.97
C ASN A 102 15.87 -6.28 34.63
N ASN A 103 15.53 -7.20 35.55
CA ASN A 103 14.42 -8.15 35.33
C ASN A 103 13.05 -7.48 35.40
N ASN A 104 12.95 -6.31 36.02
CA ASN A 104 11.73 -5.49 36.10
C ASN A 104 11.69 -4.35 35.06
N ASN A 105 12.51 -4.40 34.00
CA ASN A 105 12.58 -3.38 32.94
C ASN A 105 12.96 -1.96 33.40
N PHE A 106 13.59 -1.83 34.57
CA PHE A 106 14.12 -0.57 35.09
C PHE A 106 15.64 -0.49 34.91
N SER A 107 16.14 -0.85 33.72
CA SER A 107 17.56 -0.99 33.40
C SER A 107 18.34 0.33 33.53
N ARG A 108 17.68 1.49 33.45
CA ARG A 108 18.34 2.78 33.70
C ARG A 108 18.68 2.98 35.17
N CYS A 109 17.89 2.39 36.08
CA CYS A 109 18.15 2.43 37.52
C CYS A 109 19.29 1.48 37.91
N SER A 110 19.39 0.30 37.27
CA SER A 110 20.52 -0.61 37.49
C SER A 110 21.87 0.03 37.10
N LEU A 111 21.90 0.84 36.03
CA LEU A 111 23.08 1.63 35.66
C LEU A 111 23.46 2.70 36.70
N LYS A 112 22.48 3.32 37.37
CA LYS A 112 22.74 4.27 38.48
C LYS A 112 23.33 3.55 39.69
N ILE A 113 22.83 2.36 40.00
CA ILE A 113 23.34 1.52 41.09
C ILE A 113 24.78 1.08 40.79
N TYR A 114 25.09 0.75 39.54
CA TYR A 114 26.46 0.48 39.11
C TYR A 114 27.38 1.69 39.30
N ALA A 115 26.96 2.89 38.88
CA ALA A 115 27.74 4.11 39.10
C ALA A 115 28.02 4.35 40.59
N HIS A 116 27.03 4.09 41.45
CA HIS A 116 27.22 4.21 42.89
C HIS A 116 28.19 3.15 43.45
N LEU A 117 28.08 1.89 43.03
CA LEU A 117 29.02 0.83 43.38
C LEU A 117 30.46 1.25 43.06
N ARG A 118 30.68 1.85 41.88
CA ARG A 118 32.01 2.32 41.44
C ARG A 118 32.54 3.46 42.29
N ASN A 119 31.68 4.37 42.75
CA ASN A 119 32.08 5.48 43.62
C ASN A 119 32.45 5.04 45.04
N MET A 120 31.97 3.87 45.48
CA MET A 120 32.28 3.29 46.79
C MET A 120 33.48 2.33 46.76
N ASP A 121 34.22 2.28 45.65
CA ASP A 121 35.36 1.38 45.41
C ASP A 121 35.09 -0.10 45.74
N VAL A 122 33.82 -0.51 45.63
CA VAL A 122 33.43 -1.91 45.82
C VAL A 122 33.88 -2.71 44.60
N GLN A 123 34.51 -3.86 44.83
CA GLN A 123 34.99 -4.71 43.75
C GLN A 123 33.83 -5.19 42.85
N VAL A 124 34.02 -5.01 41.54
CA VAL A 124 33.12 -5.57 40.52
C VAL A 124 33.68 -6.92 40.10
N ASP A 125 32.87 -7.96 40.26
CA ASP A 125 33.21 -9.34 39.89
C ASP A 125 32.62 -9.75 38.52
N ASN A 126 32.93 -10.98 38.11
CA ASN A 126 32.44 -11.62 36.89
C ASN A 126 30.92 -11.92 36.91
N PHE A 127 30.23 -11.76 38.04
CA PHE A 127 28.77 -11.88 38.13
C PHE A 127 28.05 -10.54 37.97
N THR A 128 28.67 -9.45 38.41
CA THR A 128 28.11 -8.10 38.33
C THR A 128 28.22 -7.52 36.92
N VAL A 129 29.37 -7.72 36.25
CA VAL A 129 29.61 -7.19 34.89
C VAL A 129 28.52 -7.60 33.87
N PRO A 130 28.14 -8.89 33.75
CA PRO A 130 27.11 -9.32 32.79
C PRO A 130 25.76 -8.62 33.01
N SER A 131 25.36 -8.42 34.25
CA SER A 131 24.12 -7.71 34.61
C SER A 131 24.19 -6.24 34.19
N VAL A 132 25.33 -5.58 34.36
CA VAL A 132 25.53 -4.19 33.92
C VAL A 132 25.55 -4.08 32.40
N LEU A 133 26.21 -5.02 31.71
CA LEU A 133 26.24 -5.06 30.24
C LEU A 133 24.84 -5.31 29.65
N LYS A 134 24.05 -6.19 30.26
CA LYS A 134 22.63 -6.39 29.92
C LYS A 134 21.84 -5.10 30.05
N ALA A 135 22.07 -4.33 31.11
CA ALA A 135 21.42 -3.03 31.29
C ALA A 135 21.81 -2.01 30.21
N CYS A 136 23.10 -1.95 29.86
CA CYS A 136 23.61 -1.11 28.77
C CYS A 136 22.94 -1.47 27.43
N GLY A 137 22.81 -2.77 27.13
CA GLY A 137 22.13 -3.26 25.93
C GLY A 137 20.65 -2.90 25.90
N GLN A 138 19.92 -3.17 26.99
CA GLN A 138 18.49 -2.83 27.14
C GLN A 138 18.21 -1.32 27.02
N CYS A 139 19.13 -0.47 27.48
CA CYS A 139 19.02 0.99 27.33
C CYS A 139 19.67 1.54 26.05
N SER A 140 20.28 0.69 25.22
CA SER A 140 21.04 1.08 24.02
C SER A 140 22.13 2.13 24.30
N VAL A 141 22.79 2.07 25.46
CA VAL A 141 23.83 3.03 25.88
C VAL A 141 25.21 2.49 25.52
N ALA A 142 25.57 2.60 24.24
CA ALA A 142 26.82 2.06 23.71
C ALA A 142 28.09 2.66 24.36
N ALA A 143 28.06 3.94 24.74
CA ALA A 143 29.20 4.62 25.36
C ALA A 143 29.59 3.98 26.70
N LEU A 144 28.62 3.86 27.62
CA LEU A 144 28.82 3.20 28.90
C LEU A 144 29.18 1.71 28.73
N GLY A 145 28.55 1.03 27.76
CA GLY A 145 28.92 -0.35 27.42
C GLY A 145 30.39 -0.50 27.02
N LYS A 146 30.94 0.45 26.25
CA LYS A 146 32.36 0.49 25.89
C LYS A 146 33.27 0.79 27.08
N GLU A 147 32.85 1.67 27.99
CA GLU A 147 33.60 1.95 29.23
C GLU A 147 33.69 0.70 30.11
N VAL A 148 32.57 0.00 30.30
CA VAL A 148 32.53 -1.27 31.04
C VAL A 148 33.39 -2.33 30.35
N HIS A 149 33.37 -2.42 29.01
CA HIS A 149 34.26 -3.30 28.27
C HIS A 149 35.75 -2.95 28.50
N GLY A 150 36.11 -1.66 28.50
CA GLY A 150 37.47 -1.22 28.85
C GLY A 150 37.88 -1.62 30.27
N PHE A 151 36.96 -1.53 31.24
CA PHE A 151 37.18 -2.01 32.61
C PHE A 151 37.40 -3.53 32.67
N VAL A 152 36.58 -4.29 31.93
CA VAL A 152 36.70 -5.77 31.83
C VAL A 152 38.09 -6.18 31.36
N LEU A 153 38.61 -5.51 30.32
CA LEU A 153 39.95 -5.77 29.79
C LEU A 153 41.05 -5.43 30.81
N LYS A 154 40.96 -4.25 31.46
CA LYS A 154 41.95 -3.83 32.47
C LYS A 154 41.97 -4.71 33.71
N SER A 155 40.84 -5.32 34.06
CA SER A 155 40.68 -6.13 35.27
C SER A 155 40.93 -7.62 35.03
N GLY A 156 41.21 -8.03 33.79
CA GLY A 156 41.40 -9.44 33.41
C GLY A 156 40.13 -10.30 33.47
N LEU A 157 38.96 -9.66 33.63
CA LEU A 157 37.65 -10.34 33.64
C LEU A 157 37.24 -10.83 32.24
N ASP A 158 37.95 -10.39 31.20
CA ASP A 158 37.72 -10.81 29.82
C ASP A 158 38.03 -12.30 29.60
N ARG A 159 38.79 -12.95 30.48
CA ARG A 159 39.06 -14.40 30.39
C ARG A 159 37.82 -15.25 30.63
N ASP A 160 36.78 -14.69 31.25
CA ASP A 160 35.53 -15.38 31.54
C ASP A 160 34.60 -15.40 30.31
N VAL A 161 34.27 -16.60 29.85
CA VAL A 161 33.36 -16.85 28.70
C VAL A 161 31.98 -16.23 28.93
N PHE A 162 31.48 -16.21 30.17
CA PHE A 162 30.19 -15.62 30.52
C PHE A 162 30.20 -14.10 30.35
N VAL A 163 31.29 -13.43 30.72
CA VAL A 163 31.48 -11.99 30.53
C VAL A 163 31.57 -11.65 29.03
N ARG A 164 32.31 -12.44 28.24
CA ARG A 164 32.39 -12.26 26.77
C ARG A 164 31.04 -12.49 26.09
N ASN A 165 30.27 -13.48 26.52
CA ASN A 165 28.90 -13.70 26.05
C ASN A 165 27.99 -12.48 26.32
N ALA A 166 28.11 -11.86 27.50
CA ALA A 166 27.37 -10.64 27.84
C ALA A 166 27.83 -9.41 27.02
N LEU A 167 29.13 -9.29 26.73
CA LEU A 167 29.67 -8.24 25.85
C LEU A 167 29.12 -8.35 24.42
N MET A 168 29.08 -9.57 23.87
CA MET A 168 28.48 -9.81 22.54
C MET A 168 27.01 -9.40 22.51
N GLN A 169 26.23 -9.78 23.52
CA GLN A 169 24.82 -9.39 23.62
C GLN A 169 24.65 -7.88 23.71
N MET A 170 25.44 -7.20 24.55
CA MET A 170 25.40 -5.74 24.71
C MET A 170 25.69 -5.01 23.41
N TYR A 171 26.77 -5.38 22.71
CA TYR A 171 27.12 -4.77 21.43
C TYR A 171 26.04 -5.02 20.36
N SER A 172 25.50 -6.24 20.30
CA SER A 172 24.39 -6.56 19.40
C SER A 172 23.14 -5.73 19.69
N GLU A 173 22.80 -5.51 20.96
CA GLU A 173 21.62 -4.73 21.36
C GLU A 173 21.80 -3.24 21.14
N CYS A 174 23.03 -2.74 21.21
CA CYS A 174 23.38 -1.37 20.84
C CYS A 174 23.55 -1.16 19.32
N GLY A 175 23.20 -2.15 18.49
CA GLY A 175 23.26 -2.07 17.03
C GLY A 175 24.65 -2.25 16.42
N SER A 176 25.67 -2.63 17.20
CA SER A 176 27.04 -2.88 16.71
C SER A 176 27.34 -4.37 16.60
N VAL A 177 26.72 -5.03 15.62
CA VAL A 177 26.92 -6.48 15.38
C VAL A 177 28.38 -6.78 15.00
N VAL A 178 29.04 -5.87 14.30
CA VAL A 178 30.47 -6.00 13.95
C VAL A 178 31.34 -6.12 15.21
N SER A 179 31.08 -5.27 16.22
CA SER A 179 31.81 -5.35 17.50
C SER A 179 31.50 -6.65 18.24
N ALA A 180 30.24 -7.10 18.24
CA ALA A 180 29.87 -8.39 18.80
C ALA A 180 30.61 -9.54 18.10
N ARG A 181 30.74 -9.48 16.76
CA ARG A 181 31.47 -10.48 15.97
C ARG A 181 32.96 -10.49 16.29
N LEU A 182 33.58 -9.32 16.45
CA LEU A 182 35.00 -9.23 16.84
C LEU A 182 35.24 -9.88 18.22
N VAL A 183 34.36 -9.64 19.19
CA VAL A 183 34.44 -10.30 20.50
C VAL A 183 34.33 -11.83 20.34
N PHE A 184 33.39 -12.31 19.52
CA PHE A 184 33.23 -13.74 19.22
C PHE A 184 34.49 -14.37 18.60
N ASP A 185 35.10 -13.69 17.63
CA ASP A 185 36.27 -14.21 16.93
C ASP A 185 37.51 -14.26 17.83
N GLN A 186 37.66 -13.32 18.77
CA GLN A 186 38.76 -13.27 19.73
C GLN A 186 38.65 -14.30 20.88
N MET A 187 37.53 -15.03 21.00
CA MET A 187 37.37 -16.09 22.01
C MET A 187 38.19 -17.32 21.67
N ALA A 188 39.11 -17.69 22.58
CA ALA A 188 39.89 -18.93 22.49
C ALA A 188 39.00 -20.16 22.70
N GLU A 189 38.10 -20.10 23.69
CA GLU A 189 37.08 -21.12 23.95
C GLU A 189 35.70 -20.53 23.73
N ARG A 190 34.87 -21.22 22.92
CA ARG A 190 33.50 -20.82 22.60
C ARG A 190 32.55 -21.92 23.04
N ASP A 191 31.66 -21.59 23.96
CA ASP A 191 30.63 -22.52 24.42
C ASP A 191 29.36 -22.42 23.56
N VAL A 192 28.40 -23.32 23.78
CA VAL A 192 27.12 -23.31 23.04
C VAL A 192 26.40 -21.95 23.17
N VAL A 193 26.57 -21.24 24.29
CA VAL A 193 25.96 -19.93 24.53
C VAL A 193 26.59 -18.86 23.64
N SER A 194 27.91 -18.90 23.41
CA SER A 194 28.60 -18.00 22.47
C SER A 194 28.03 -18.10 21.05
N TRP A 195 27.92 -19.33 20.54
CA TRP A 195 27.34 -19.59 19.22
C TRP A 195 25.86 -19.17 19.16
N SER A 196 25.07 -19.54 20.18
CA SER A 196 23.65 -19.19 20.25
C SER A 196 23.40 -17.68 20.26
N THR A 197 24.22 -16.93 21.01
CA THR A 197 24.14 -15.47 21.13
C THR A 197 24.44 -14.80 19.81
N MET A 198 25.50 -15.25 19.11
CA MET A 198 25.90 -14.66 17.84
C MET A 198 24.95 -15.02 16.70
N ILE A 199 24.42 -16.25 16.62
CA ILE A 199 23.36 -16.62 15.65
C ILE A 199 22.13 -15.74 15.86
N ARG A 200 21.67 -15.61 17.11
CA ARG A 200 20.53 -14.76 17.45
C ARG A 200 20.78 -13.29 17.09
N SER A 201 22.00 -12.80 17.30
CA SER A 201 22.41 -11.44 16.94
C SER A 201 22.27 -11.19 15.44
N TYR A 202 22.81 -12.08 14.61
CA TYR A 202 22.71 -11.95 13.15
C TYR A 202 21.27 -12.03 12.66
N VAL A 203 20.48 -13.00 13.16
CA VAL A 203 19.05 -13.12 12.81
C VAL A 203 18.27 -11.86 13.18
N ARG A 204 18.47 -11.34 14.40
CA ARG A 204 17.80 -10.11 14.88
C ARG A 204 18.13 -8.88 14.03
N ASN A 205 19.35 -8.80 13.51
CA ASN A 205 19.81 -7.69 12.67
C ASN A 205 19.63 -7.96 11.17
N ARG A 206 18.88 -9.00 10.79
CA ARG A 206 18.59 -9.39 9.39
C ARG A 206 19.83 -9.67 8.53
N LEU A 207 20.94 -10.06 9.16
CA LEU A 207 22.17 -10.51 8.50
C LEU A 207 22.11 -12.03 8.28
N LEU A 208 21.20 -12.44 7.39
CA LEU A 208 20.80 -13.84 7.25
C LEU A 208 21.90 -14.72 6.66
N GLY A 209 22.76 -14.18 5.78
CA GLY A 209 23.87 -14.92 5.18
C GLY A 209 24.95 -15.28 6.21
N GLU A 210 25.32 -14.32 7.04
CA GLU A 210 26.31 -14.46 8.11
C GLU A 210 25.81 -15.42 9.20
N ALA A 211 24.50 -15.40 9.48
CA ALA A 211 23.87 -16.38 10.35
C ALA A 211 24.00 -17.82 9.79
N LEU A 212 23.80 -18.02 8.48
CA LEU A 212 23.96 -19.33 7.84
C LEU A 212 25.39 -19.84 7.93
N GLU A 213 26.38 -19.00 7.64
CA GLU A 213 27.80 -19.37 7.76
C GLU A 213 28.16 -19.78 9.18
N LEU A 214 27.64 -19.05 10.17
CA LEU A 214 27.88 -19.37 11.57
C LEU A 214 27.23 -20.70 11.98
N ILE A 215 26.04 -21.02 11.46
CA ILE A 215 25.39 -22.32 11.67
C ILE A 215 26.19 -23.45 11.03
N ARG A 216 26.72 -23.25 9.81
CA ARG A 216 27.61 -24.21 9.15
C ARG A 216 28.87 -24.47 9.97
N GLY A 217 29.49 -23.41 10.49
CA GLY A 217 30.66 -23.51 11.37
C GLY A 217 30.38 -24.26 12.67
N MET A 218 29.23 -23.99 13.31
CA MET A 218 28.79 -24.70 14.51
C MET A 218 28.62 -26.21 14.23
N HIS A 219 28.03 -26.55 13.09
CA HIS A 219 27.83 -27.94 12.66
C HIS A 219 29.15 -28.64 12.31
N SER A 220 30.06 -27.99 11.56
CA SER A 220 31.35 -28.58 11.18
C SER A 220 32.25 -28.88 12.38
N LEU A 221 32.11 -28.12 13.46
CA LEU A 221 32.82 -28.34 14.73
C LEU A 221 32.13 -29.36 15.65
N GLY A 222 31.00 -29.94 15.23
CA GLY A 222 30.25 -30.93 16.01
C GLY A 222 29.56 -30.35 17.26
N ILE A 223 29.38 -29.02 17.33
CA ILE A 223 28.80 -28.35 18.50
C ILE A 223 27.28 -28.47 18.45
N LYS A 224 26.69 -29.11 19.46
CA LYS A 224 25.23 -29.30 19.53
C LYS A 224 24.51 -27.98 19.84
N PRO A 225 23.51 -27.54 19.05
CA PRO A 225 22.76 -26.34 19.35
C PRO A 225 21.93 -26.43 20.63
N SER A 226 21.87 -25.33 21.38
CA SER A 226 20.91 -25.15 22.47
C SER A 226 19.50 -24.97 21.93
N GLY A 227 18.46 -25.10 22.77
CA GLY A 227 17.08 -24.83 22.35
C GLY A 227 16.88 -23.41 21.78
N ILE A 228 17.57 -22.40 22.34
CA ILE A 228 17.54 -21.01 21.85
C ILE A 228 18.21 -20.89 20.47
N ALA A 229 19.34 -21.59 20.27
CA ALA A 229 19.97 -21.67 18.96
C ALA A 229 19.06 -22.35 17.94
N MET A 230 18.41 -23.47 18.30
CA MET A 230 17.47 -24.17 17.41
C MET A 230 16.31 -23.26 16.99
N ILE A 231 15.70 -22.51 17.92
CA ILE A 231 14.65 -21.53 17.61
C ILE A 231 15.18 -20.47 16.63
N SER A 232 16.37 -19.91 16.90
CA SER A 232 16.97 -18.87 16.04
C SER A 232 17.29 -19.40 14.64
N MET A 233 17.78 -20.65 14.54
CA MET A 233 18.02 -21.35 13.28
C MET A 233 16.71 -21.60 12.51
N VAL A 234 15.66 -22.08 13.18
CA VAL A 234 14.34 -22.31 12.55
C VAL A 234 13.76 -20.99 12.03
N ASN A 235 13.82 -19.91 12.82
CA ASN A 235 13.36 -18.58 12.40
C ASN A 235 14.16 -18.05 11.20
N LEU A 236 15.48 -18.26 11.17
CA LEU A 236 16.31 -17.94 10.00
C LEU A 236 15.83 -18.68 8.75
N PHE A 237 15.58 -19.98 8.85
CA PHE A 237 15.08 -20.76 7.71
C PHE A 237 13.67 -20.37 7.29
N ALA A 238 12.84 -19.95 8.25
CA ALA A 238 11.53 -19.37 8.00
C ALA A 238 11.63 -18.06 7.21
N ASP A 239 12.53 -17.15 7.61
CA ASP A 239 12.73 -15.85 6.95
C ASP A 239 13.35 -15.96 5.56
N LEU A 240 14.12 -17.02 5.32
CA LEU A 240 14.66 -17.36 4.00
C LEU A 240 13.69 -18.21 3.14
N SER A 241 12.54 -18.62 3.68
CA SER A 241 11.63 -19.59 3.05
C SER A 241 12.34 -20.89 2.58
N HIS A 242 13.38 -21.31 3.30
CA HIS A 242 14.24 -22.44 2.98
C HIS A 242 13.69 -23.76 3.58
N VAL A 243 12.78 -24.41 2.86
CA VAL A 243 12.09 -25.62 3.35
C VAL A 243 13.01 -26.81 3.61
N LYS A 244 14.08 -26.99 2.82
CA LYS A 244 14.99 -28.15 2.94
C LYS A 244 15.80 -28.11 4.25
N PRO A 245 16.58 -27.03 4.53
CA PRO A 245 17.19 -26.84 5.85
C PRO A 245 16.18 -26.82 7.00
N GLY A 246 15.01 -26.21 6.80
CA GLY A 246 13.93 -26.20 7.80
C GLY A 246 13.46 -27.60 8.20
N LYS A 247 13.24 -28.50 7.22
CA LYS A 247 12.91 -29.92 7.46
C LYS A 247 14.05 -30.68 8.13
N ALA A 248 15.30 -30.42 7.73
CA ALA A 248 16.46 -31.04 8.36
C ALA A 248 16.57 -30.65 9.84
N MET A 249 16.36 -29.37 10.15
CA MET A 249 16.29 -28.90 11.53
C MET A 249 15.12 -29.48 12.29
N HIS A 250 13.92 -29.54 11.70
CA HIS A 250 12.80 -30.21 12.36
C HIS A 250 13.17 -31.66 12.72
N GLY A 251 13.72 -32.44 11.78
CA GLY A 251 14.20 -33.80 12.07
C GLY A 251 15.28 -33.84 13.15
N TYR A 252 16.21 -32.89 13.17
CA TYR A 252 17.21 -32.76 14.23
C TYR A 252 16.58 -32.49 15.60
N VAL A 253 15.62 -31.57 15.69
CA VAL A 253 14.91 -31.24 16.92
C VAL A 253 14.11 -32.46 17.41
N THR A 254 13.43 -33.18 16.53
CA THR A 254 12.67 -34.40 16.89
C THR A 254 13.59 -35.51 17.41
N ARG A 255 14.78 -35.70 16.81
CA ARG A 255 15.74 -36.73 17.22
C ARG A 255 16.49 -36.41 18.51
N ASN A 256 16.71 -35.13 18.81
CA ASN A 256 17.52 -34.68 19.95
C ASN A 256 16.69 -34.06 21.08
N GLY A 257 15.38 -33.96 20.94
CA GLY A 257 14.48 -33.62 22.04
C GLY A 257 14.53 -34.72 23.11
N ARG A 258 14.67 -34.34 24.39
CA ARG A 258 14.45 -35.28 25.50
C ARG A 258 13.02 -35.82 25.41
N THR A 259 12.79 -37.04 25.92
CA THR A 259 11.58 -37.88 25.83
C THR A 259 10.22 -37.28 26.24
N GLU A 260 10.13 -35.97 26.46
CA GLU A 260 8.88 -35.23 26.62
C GLU A 260 8.60 -34.43 25.33
N LYS A 261 7.33 -34.33 24.95
CA LYS A 261 6.85 -33.65 23.72
C LYS A 261 7.62 -32.33 23.47
N LEU A 262 7.97 -32.06 22.20
CA LEU A 262 8.64 -30.83 21.79
C LEU A 262 8.07 -29.61 22.53
N GLY A 263 8.94 -28.86 23.21
CA GLY A 263 8.51 -27.69 23.98
C GLY A 263 7.73 -26.69 23.11
N VAL A 264 6.65 -26.12 23.67
CA VAL A 264 5.75 -25.20 22.95
C VAL A 264 6.49 -24.11 22.13
N PRO A 265 7.58 -23.48 22.61
CA PRO A 265 8.29 -22.45 21.84
C PRO A 265 8.93 -22.96 20.54
N ILE A 266 9.62 -24.09 20.54
CA ILE A 266 10.28 -24.61 19.33
C ILE A 266 9.25 -25.13 18.33
N THR A 267 8.17 -25.77 18.80
CA THR A 267 7.05 -26.20 17.95
C THR A 267 6.36 -24.99 17.32
N THR A 268 6.17 -23.90 18.07
CA THR A 268 5.60 -22.65 17.55
C THR A 268 6.49 -22.03 16.46
N SER A 269 7.81 -22.02 16.65
CA SER A 269 8.75 -21.59 15.60
C SER A 269 8.71 -22.50 14.37
N LEU A 270 8.53 -23.81 14.54
CA LEU A 270 8.36 -24.74 13.42
C LEU A 270 7.04 -24.50 12.67
N ILE A 271 5.95 -24.19 13.37
CA ILE A 271 4.67 -23.79 12.75
C ILE A 271 4.87 -22.56 11.86
N ASP A 272 5.49 -21.49 12.39
CA ASP A 272 5.82 -20.28 11.61
C ASP A 272 6.71 -20.60 10.40
N MET A 273 7.73 -21.46 10.58
CA MET A 273 8.63 -21.87 9.50
C MET A 273 7.90 -22.60 8.38
N TYR A 274 7.09 -23.60 8.69
CA TYR A 274 6.33 -24.32 7.68
C TYR A 274 5.31 -23.42 6.99
N ALA A 275 4.65 -22.52 7.72
CA ALA A 275 3.74 -21.53 7.15
C ALA A 275 4.46 -20.55 6.19
N LYS A 276 5.62 -20.00 6.58
CA LYS A 276 6.43 -19.14 5.70
C LYS A 276 7.01 -19.87 4.49
N CYS A 277 7.14 -21.19 4.56
CA CYS A 277 7.51 -22.04 3.43
C CYS A 277 6.31 -22.49 2.58
N GLY A 278 5.10 -21.97 2.84
CA GLY A 278 3.89 -22.31 2.08
C GLY A 278 3.29 -23.69 2.38
N ASN A 279 3.68 -24.34 3.48
CA ASN A 279 3.19 -25.65 3.89
C ASN A 279 2.26 -25.55 5.11
N SER A 280 1.07 -24.98 4.91
CA SER A 280 0.06 -24.81 5.96
C SER A 280 -0.40 -26.14 6.55
N ALA A 281 -0.55 -27.20 5.74
CA ALA A 281 -0.99 -28.51 6.22
C ALA A 281 -0.04 -29.11 7.26
N TYR A 282 1.29 -28.94 7.09
CA TYR A 282 2.24 -29.45 8.07
C TYR A 282 2.33 -28.56 9.31
N ALA A 283 2.17 -27.25 9.15
CA ALA A 283 2.03 -26.32 10.27
C ALA A 283 0.80 -26.66 11.12
N GLU A 284 -0.34 -26.95 10.50
CA GLU A 284 -1.58 -27.37 11.14
C GLU A 284 -1.41 -28.68 11.92
N ARG A 285 -0.72 -29.67 11.34
CA ARG A 285 -0.40 -30.93 12.05
C ARG A 285 0.43 -30.70 13.31
N LEU A 286 1.42 -29.82 13.26
CA LEU A 286 2.24 -29.46 14.42
C LEU A 286 1.41 -28.73 15.49
N PHE A 287 0.54 -27.82 15.05
CA PHE A 287 -0.35 -27.07 15.93
C PHE A 287 -1.34 -27.99 16.66
N ASN A 288 -1.97 -28.92 15.93
CA ASN A 288 -2.92 -29.89 16.50
C ASN A 288 -2.22 -30.89 17.45
N GLY A 289 -0.92 -31.13 17.25
CA GLY A 289 -0.12 -31.99 18.12
C GLY A 289 0.29 -31.37 19.46
N LEU A 290 0.07 -30.06 19.67
CA LEU A 290 0.38 -29.38 20.93
C LEU A 290 -0.59 -29.80 22.05
N THR A 291 -0.05 -30.27 23.17
CA THR A 291 -0.85 -30.60 24.37
C THR A 291 -1.42 -29.39 25.07
N GLN A 292 -0.68 -28.28 25.06
CA GLN A 292 -1.12 -26.99 25.54
C GLN A 292 -0.74 -25.95 24.49
N LYS A 293 -1.75 -25.22 24.01
CA LYS A 293 -1.58 -24.16 23.04
C LYS A 293 -1.47 -22.83 23.79
N SER A 294 -0.42 -22.08 23.51
CA SER A 294 -0.25 -20.71 24.00
C SER A 294 -0.89 -19.69 23.07
N VAL A 295 -1.16 -18.48 23.55
CA VAL A 295 -1.58 -17.35 22.70
C VAL A 295 -0.64 -17.19 21.50
N VAL A 296 0.67 -17.38 21.69
CA VAL A 296 1.68 -17.27 20.63
C VAL A 296 1.53 -18.37 19.58
N SER A 297 1.25 -19.61 19.96
CA SER A 297 1.03 -20.70 18.99
C SER A 297 -0.25 -20.52 18.19
N TRP A 298 -1.33 -20.02 18.81
CA TRP A 298 -2.56 -19.65 18.10
C TRP A 298 -2.30 -18.51 17.11
N SER A 299 -1.63 -17.45 17.57
CA SER A 299 -1.26 -16.30 16.73
C SER A 299 -0.41 -16.71 15.53
N ALA A 300 0.58 -17.60 15.73
CA ALA A 300 1.45 -18.09 14.67
C ALA A 300 0.69 -18.92 13.63
N MET A 301 -0.25 -19.77 14.05
CA MET A 301 -1.04 -20.57 13.14
C MET A 301 -2.05 -19.73 12.35
N ILE A 302 -2.73 -18.78 13.00
CA ILE A 302 -3.63 -17.82 12.35
C ILE A 302 -2.86 -17.01 11.31
N ALA A 303 -1.74 -16.37 11.69
CA ALA A 303 -0.90 -15.63 10.76
C ALA A 303 -0.35 -16.51 9.62
N GLY A 304 -0.13 -17.80 9.89
CA GLY A 304 0.24 -18.80 8.90
C GLY A 304 -0.84 -19.05 7.86
N TYR A 305 -2.10 -19.24 8.27
CA TYR A 305 -3.24 -19.35 7.35
C TYR A 305 -3.42 -18.10 6.51
N ILE A 306 -3.32 -16.92 7.13
CA ILE A 306 -3.40 -15.63 6.45
C ILE A 306 -2.33 -15.50 5.36
N ARG A 307 -1.07 -15.83 5.68
CA ARG A 307 0.03 -15.81 4.71
C ARG A 307 -0.18 -16.78 3.54
N CYS A 308 -0.82 -17.92 3.80
CA CYS A 308 -1.19 -18.90 2.79
C CYS A 308 -2.48 -18.53 2.03
N LYS A 309 -3.01 -17.31 2.21
CA LYS A 309 -4.26 -16.81 1.58
C LYS A 309 -5.50 -17.63 1.96
N GLU A 310 -5.49 -18.24 3.14
CA GLU A 310 -6.58 -19.05 3.68
C GLU A 310 -7.34 -18.29 4.79
N LEU A 311 -7.86 -17.09 4.49
CA LEU A 311 -8.52 -16.22 5.48
C LEU A 311 -9.64 -16.92 6.27
N GLU A 312 -10.47 -17.72 5.60
CA GLU A 312 -11.57 -18.44 6.27
C GLU A 312 -11.07 -19.40 7.35
N LYS A 313 -9.99 -20.14 7.10
CA LYS A 313 -9.39 -21.02 8.10
C LYS A 313 -8.80 -20.22 9.26
N GLY A 314 -8.15 -19.09 8.97
CA GLY A 314 -7.65 -18.17 9.99
C GLY A 314 -8.76 -17.61 10.89
N ALA A 315 -9.89 -17.20 10.31
CA ALA A 315 -11.04 -16.69 11.04
C ALA A 315 -11.75 -17.78 11.85
N ARG A 316 -11.89 -18.99 11.32
CA ARG A 316 -12.38 -20.15 12.09
C ARG A 316 -11.49 -20.45 13.28
N LEU A 317 -10.18 -20.50 13.07
CA LEU A 317 -9.22 -20.77 14.14
C LEU A 317 -9.22 -19.66 15.21
N PHE A 318 -9.50 -18.41 14.82
CA PHE A 318 -9.70 -17.32 15.78
C PHE A 318 -10.96 -17.53 16.66
N ASN A 319 -12.06 -18.05 16.10
CA ASN A 319 -13.24 -18.39 16.90
C ASN A 319 -12.96 -19.56 17.85
N GLU A 320 -12.28 -20.61 17.38
CA GLU A 320 -11.88 -21.74 18.22
C GLU A 320 -10.99 -21.28 19.40
N MET A 321 -10.09 -20.33 19.16
CA MET A 321 -9.28 -19.71 20.21
C MET A 321 -10.14 -19.05 21.31
N LEU A 322 -11.23 -18.39 20.92
CA LEU A 322 -12.19 -17.77 21.85
C LEU A 322 -13.04 -18.80 22.60
N GLU A 323 -13.45 -19.88 21.92
CA GLU A 323 -14.20 -21.00 22.51
C GLU A 323 -13.37 -21.73 23.57
N GLU A 324 -12.06 -21.87 23.36
CA GLU A 324 -11.10 -22.36 24.36
C GLU A 324 -10.80 -21.34 25.48
N SER A 325 -11.48 -20.19 25.50
CA SER A 325 -11.28 -19.11 26.49
C SER A 325 -9.85 -18.53 26.49
N ILE A 326 -9.16 -18.58 25.34
CA ILE A 326 -7.83 -18.01 25.17
C ILE A 326 -7.96 -16.64 24.52
N PHE A 327 -7.55 -15.58 25.23
CA PHE A 327 -7.70 -14.22 24.72
C PHE A 327 -6.67 -13.89 23.62
N PRO A 328 -7.10 -13.47 22.42
CA PRO A 328 -6.21 -13.01 21.36
C PRO A 328 -5.43 -11.77 21.77
N ASN A 329 -4.20 -11.65 21.27
CA ASN A 329 -3.43 -10.42 21.41
C ASN A 329 -3.66 -9.50 20.20
N GLU A 330 -3.15 -8.26 20.29
CA GLU A 330 -3.23 -7.27 19.21
C GLU A 330 -2.66 -7.79 17.89
N ILE A 331 -1.57 -8.56 17.93
CA ILE A 331 -0.90 -9.09 16.75
C ILE A 331 -1.83 -10.04 15.98
N THR A 332 -2.55 -10.92 16.68
CA THR A 332 -3.53 -11.83 16.08
C THR A 332 -4.59 -11.06 15.33
N VAL A 333 -5.22 -10.08 15.99
CA VAL A 333 -6.31 -9.29 15.40
C VAL A 333 -5.81 -8.44 14.24
N LEU A 334 -4.63 -7.82 14.38
CA LEU A 334 -3.99 -7.04 13.32
C LEU A 334 -3.75 -7.87 12.06
N SER A 335 -3.25 -9.11 12.21
CA SER A 335 -2.98 -10.00 11.07
C SER A 335 -4.26 -10.32 10.28
N LEU A 336 -5.38 -10.53 10.97
CA LEU A 336 -6.67 -10.80 10.35
C LEU A 336 -7.26 -9.56 9.67
N ILE A 337 -7.16 -8.39 10.29
CA ILE A 337 -7.67 -7.13 9.71
C ILE A 337 -6.96 -6.77 8.41
N ILE A 338 -5.62 -6.90 8.38
CA ILE A 338 -4.82 -6.64 7.18
C ILE A 338 -5.27 -7.53 6.03
N GLU A 339 -5.47 -8.83 6.30
CA GLU A 339 -5.92 -9.77 5.28
C GLU A 339 -7.36 -9.51 4.84
N CYS A 340 -8.26 -9.14 5.75
CA CYS A 340 -9.61 -8.72 5.38
C CYS A 340 -9.57 -7.56 4.39
N GLY A 341 -8.63 -6.62 4.55
CA GLY A 341 -8.41 -5.53 3.59
C GLY A 341 -7.86 -6.03 2.26
N PHE A 342 -6.95 -7.01 2.27
CA PHE A 342 -6.34 -7.57 1.07
C PHE A 342 -7.33 -8.33 0.19
N VAL A 343 -8.21 -9.15 0.79
CA VAL A 343 -9.20 -9.95 0.05
C VAL A 343 -10.57 -9.28 -0.09
N GLY A 344 -10.78 -8.11 0.55
CA GLY A 344 -12.06 -7.40 0.53
C GLY A 344 -13.15 -8.01 1.43
N ALA A 345 -12.77 -8.74 2.49
CA ALA A 345 -13.70 -9.39 3.42
C ALA A 345 -14.30 -8.40 4.45
N LEU A 346 -15.15 -7.50 3.97
CA LEU A 346 -15.73 -6.42 4.77
C LEU A 346 -16.48 -6.90 6.02
N GLU A 347 -17.24 -7.98 5.93
CA GLU A 347 -18.05 -8.47 7.06
C GLU A 347 -17.19 -9.06 8.18
N VAL A 348 -16.14 -9.81 7.84
CA VAL A 348 -15.15 -10.31 8.82
C VAL A 348 -14.42 -9.13 9.46
N GLY A 349 -14.03 -8.13 8.67
CA GLY A 349 -13.40 -6.90 9.17
C GLY A 349 -14.28 -6.11 10.14
N LYS A 350 -15.58 -5.96 9.86
CA LYS A 350 -16.56 -5.32 10.76
C LYS A 350 -16.72 -6.11 12.07
N TRP A 351 -16.75 -7.43 11.98
CA TRP A 351 -16.84 -8.30 13.14
C TRP A 351 -15.60 -8.14 14.04
N LEU A 352 -14.39 -8.18 13.47
CA LEU A 352 -13.14 -7.96 14.20
C LEU A 352 -13.07 -6.56 14.84
N HIS A 353 -13.50 -5.51 14.12
CA HIS A 353 -13.57 -4.17 14.68
C HIS A 353 -14.53 -4.10 15.87
N SER A 354 -15.70 -4.74 15.77
CA SER A 354 -16.66 -4.83 16.88
C SER A 354 -16.09 -5.61 18.07
N TYR A 355 -15.32 -6.67 17.81
CA TYR A 355 -14.63 -7.45 18.82
C TYR A 355 -13.61 -6.60 19.59
N ILE A 356 -12.77 -5.82 18.89
CA ILE A 356 -11.81 -4.88 19.50
C ILE A 356 -12.51 -3.95 20.49
N LEU A 357 -13.60 -3.30 20.06
CA LEU A 357 -14.32 -2.32 20.86
C LEU A 357 -14.99 -2.92 22.10
N ARG A 358 -15.45 -4.19 22.02
CA ARG A 358 -16.19 -4.85 23.11
C ARG A 358 -15.29 -5.52 24.15
N ASN A 359 -14.05 -5.85 23.81
CA ASN A 359 -13.19 -6.70 24.63
C ASN A 359 -12.02 -5.94 25.30
N GLY A 360 -12.16 -4.63 25.49
CA GLY A 360 -11.19 -3.84 26.27
C GLY A 360 -9.84 -3.61 25.60
N PHE A 361 -9.73 -3.79 24.28
CA PHE A 361 -8.54 -3.40 23.54
C PHE A 361 -8.40 -1.87 23.55
N VAL A 362 -7.22 -1.39 23.91
CA VAL A 362 -6.84 0.00 23.64
C VAL A 362 -6.61 0.11 22.14
N MET A 363 -7.35 1.00 21.46
CA MET A 363 -7.19 1.24 20.03
C MET A 363 -5.82 1.87 19.76
N SER A 364 -4.84 1.04 19.42
CA SER A 364 -3.52 1.50 19.05
C SER A 364 -3.55 2.19 17.68
N LEU A 365 -2.54 3.02 17.41
CA LEU A 365 -2.39 3.66 16.10
C LEU A 365 -2.18 2.62 14.98
N ALA A 366 -1.57 1.47 15.28
CA ALA A 366 -1.37 0.38 14.34
C ALA A 366 -2.71 -0.29 13.97
N LEU A 367 -3.56 -0.61 14.95
CA LEU A 367 -4.89 -1.16 14.72
C LEU A 367 -5.77 -0.17 13.96
N ALA A 368 -5.77 1.10 14.38
CA ALA A 368 -6.55 2.15 13.71
C ALA A 368 -6.13 2.31 12.24
N THR A 369 -4.82 2.33 11.96
CA THR A 369 -4.29 2.40 10.58
C THR A 369 -4.72 1.19 9.74
N ALA A 370 -4.62 -0.02 10.30
CA ALA A 370 -5.05 -1.24 9.61
C ALA A 370 -6.56 -1.27 9.35
N LEU A 371 -7.39 -0.79 10.28
CA LEU A 371 -8.83 -0.66 10.10
C LEU A 371 -9.20 0.37 9.03
N VAL A 372 -8.51 1.53 9.01
CA VAL A 372 -8.69 2.54 7.96
C VAL A 372 -8.36 1.97 6.59
N ASP A 373 -7.22 1.28 6.47
CA ASP A 373 -6.80 0.61 5.22
C ASP A 373 -7.79 -0.49 4.80
N MET A 374 -8.23 -1.34 5.74
CA MET A 374 -9.20 -2.41 5.49
C MET A 374 -10.55 -1.86 5.02
N TYR A 375 -11.12 -0.89 5.74
CA TYR A 375 -12.39 -0.27 5.31
C TYR A 375 -12.24 0.48 3.99
N GLY A 376 -11.10 1.14 3.77
CA GLY A 376 -10.78 1.82 2.52
C GLY A 376 -10.77 0.86 1.32
N LYS A 377 -10.04 -0.24 1.41
CA LYS A 377 -9.97 -1.28 0.36
C LYS A 377 -11.32 -1.99 0.14
N CYS A 378 -12.11 -2.15 1.20
CA CYS A 378 -13.46 -2.69 1.11
C CYS A 378 -14.51 -1.67 0.63
N GLY A 379 -14.13 -0.40 0.39
CA GLY A 379 -15.02 0.65 -0.10
C GLY A 379 -15.92 1.33 0.95
N ASP A 380 -15.85 0.97 2.23
CA ASP A 380 -16.62 1.61 3.31
C ASP A 380 -15.89 2.84 3.87
N LEU A 381 -15.77 3.88 3.04
CA LEU A 381 -15.05 5.11 3.38
C LEU A 381 -15.62 5.84 4.61
N ARG A 382 -16.91 5.64 4.91
CA ARG A 382 -17.55 6.26 6.08
C ARG A 382 -16.97 5.68 7.37
N LYS A 383 -16.86 4.35 7.47
CA LYS A 383 -16.24 3.70 8.64
C LYS A 383 -14.74 3.96 8.69
N ALA A 384 -14.05 3.95 7.55
CA ALA A 384 -12.64 4.35 7.49
C ALA A 384 -12.45 5.76 8.07
N ARG A 385 -13.28 6.72 7.63
CA ARG A 385 -13.22 8.10 8.13
C ARG A 385 -13.56 8.21 9.60
N ALA A 386 -14.54 7.46 10.10
CA ALA A 386 -14.89 7.44 11.51
C ALA A 386 -13.73 6.94 12.41
N VAL A 387 -13.05 5.86 12.01
CA VAL A 387 -11.87 5.34 12.72
C VAL A 387 -10.72 6.35 12.66
N PHE A 388 -10.50 6.96 11.50
CA PHE A 388 -9.51 8.02 11.35
C PHE A 388 -9.80 9.20 12.30
N ASP A 389 -11.02 9.74 12.29
CA ASP A 389 -11.38 10.90 13.10
C ASP A 389 -11.35 10.60 14.61
N TYR A 390 -11.60 9.35 15.03
CA TYR A 390 -11.51 8.89 16.42
C TYR A 390 -10.10 9.05 17.02
N MET A 391 -9.03 8.89 16.22
CA MET A 391 -7.66 9.01 16.71
C MET A 391 -7.25 10.48 16.89
N ILE A 392 -6.90 10.93 18.08
CA ILE A 392 -6.47 12.33 18.29
C ILE A 392 -5.07 12.57 17.71
N ASP A 393 -4.11 11.77 18.18
CA ASP A 393 -2.71 11.81 17.75
C ASP A 393 -2.49 10.90 16.55
N LYS A 394 -2.35 11.52 15.38
CA LYS A 394 -2.22 10.85 14.09
C LYS A 394 -0.80 11.01 13.56
N ASP A 395 -0.19 9.91 13.14
CA ASP A 395 1.10 9.92 12.46
C ASP A 395 0.94 9.92 10.93
N VAL A 396 2.06 9.98 10.22
CA VAL A 396 2.10 9.96 8.75
C VAL A 396 1.42 8.72 8.17
N MET A 397 1.42 7.57 8.87
CA MET A 397 0.88 6.30 8.38
C MET A 397 -0.64 6.34 8.27
N ILE A 398 -1.35 6.76 9.34
CA ILE A 398 -2.82 6.79 9.32
C ILE A 398 -3.36 7.87 8.35
N TRP A 399 -2.65 8.99 8.20
CA TRP A 399 -2.95 10.00 7.16
C TRP A 399 -2.78 9.42 5.76
N SER A 400 -1.69 8.70 5.51
CA SER A 400 -1.43 8.07 4.21
C SER A 400 -2.45 7.00 3.87
N ALA A 401 -2.89 6.21 4.85
CA ALA A 401 -3.94 5.21 4.67
C ALA A 401 -5.27 5.86 4.27
N MET A 402 -5.68 6.93 4.96
CA MET A 402 -6.93 7.64 4.64
C MET A 402 -6.89 8.34 3.28
N ILE A 403 -5.76 8.97 2.94
CA ILE A 403 -5.54 9.58 1.61
C ILE A 403 -5.61 8.51 0.51
N SER A 404 -4.98 7.34 0.73
CA SER A 404 -5.02 6.22 -0.21
C SER A 404 -6.44 5.69 -0.40
N ALA A 405 -7.21 5.54 0.69
CA ALA A 405 -8.60 5.10 0.63
C ALA A 405 -9.47 6.05 -0.22
N TYR A 406 -9.38 7.37 0.01
CA TYR A 406 -10.11 8.33 -0.81
C TYR A 406 -9.61 8.39 -2.27
N ALA A 407 -8.30 8.26 -2.49
CA ALA A 407 -7.72 8.26 -3.83
C ALA A 407 -8.19 7.07 -4.66
N GLN A 408 -8.23 5.87 -4.07
CA GLN A 408 -8.77 4.66 -4.70
C GLN A 408 -10.25 4.82 -5.07
N ALA A 409 -11.01 5.51 -4.23
CA ALA A 409 -12.43 5.79 -4.44
C ALA A 409 -12.73 7.05 -5.26
N ASN A 410 -11.72 7.66 -5.92
CA ASN A 410 -11.87 8.87 -6.76
C ASN A 410 -12.44 10.11 -6.04
N CYS A 411 -12.28 10.18 -4.73
CA CYS A 411 -12.75 11.30 -3.93
C CYS A 411 -11.69 12.41 -3.92
N SER A 412 -11.50 13.06 -5.08
CA SER A 412 -10.37 13.97 -5.32
C SER A 412 -10.34 15.17 -4.38
N SER A 413 -11.50 15.77 -4.08
CA SER A 413 -11.59 16.89 -3.14
C SER A 413 -11.16 16.49 -1.73
N GLN A 414 -11.65 15.35 -1.22
CA GLN A 414 -11.28 14.86 0.12
C GLN A 414 -9.79 14.51 0.22
N VAL A 415 -9.18 14.02 -0.86
CA VAL A 415 -7.74 13.76 -0.92
C VAL A 415 -6.94 15.06 -0.80
N CYS A 416 -7.27 16.09 -1.59
CA CYS A 416 -6.60 17.38 -1.53
C CYS A 416 -6.77 18.04 -0.15
N ASP A 417 -7.97 18.00 0.42
CA ASP A 417 -8.26 18.54 1.75
C ASP A 417 -7.45 17.84 2.85
N LEU A 418 -7.38 16.50 2.84
CA LEU A 418 -6.58 15.76 3.81
C LEU A 418 -5.08 16.03 3.64
N PHE A 419 -4.61 16.13 2.41
CA PHE A 419 -3.21 16.44 2.14
C PHE A 419 -2.83 17.84 2.65
N ALA A 420 -3.69 18.85 2.44
CA ALA A 420 -3.50 20.18 2.98
C ALA A 420 -3.44 20.17 4.52
N ARG A 421 -4.42 19.52 5.17
CA ARG A 421 -4.47 19.40 6.64
C ARG A 421 -3.27 18.63 7.23
N MET A 422 -2.79 17.61 6.54
CA MET A 422 -1.58 16.88 6.92
C MET A 422 -0.37 17.82 6.95
N ARG A 423 -0.21 18.66 5.92
CA ARG A 423 0.87 19.65 5.83
C ARG A 423 0.75 20.76 6.86
N GLU A 424 -0.46 21.25 7.13
CA GLU A 424 -0.72 22.25 8.17
C GLU A 424 -0.31 21.77 9.57
N LYS A 425 -0.44 20.47 9.84
CA LYS A 425 0.06 19.83 11.07
C LYS A 425 1.58 19.63 11.11
N GLY A 426 2.31 20.09 10.10
CA GLY A 426 3.77 19.91 9.99
C GLY A 426 4.19 18.48 9.68
N LEU A 427 3.25 17.59 9.31
CA LEU A 427 3.56 16.21 8.93
C LEU A 427 4.04 16.18 7.49
N LYS A 428 5.25 15.64 7.28
CA LYS A 428 5.80 15.46 5.94
C LYS A 428 5.17 14.22 5.28
N PRO A 429 4.56 14.36 4.09
CA PRO A 429 4.06 13.22 3.32
C PRO A 429 5.17 12.20 3.04
N ASN A 430 4.82 10.91 3.05
CA ASN A 430 5.77 9.86 2.68
C ASN A 430 5.55 9.43 1.21
N LYS A 431 6.36 8.46 0.77
CA LYS A 431 6.30 7.90 -0.59
C LYS A 431 4.89 7.37 -0.93
N VAL A 432 4.24 6.68 0.01
CA VAL A 432 2.89 6.12 -0.16
C VAL A 432 1.88 7.26 -0.41
N THR A 433 1.94 8.33 0.38
CA THR A 433 1.07 9.50 0.18
C THR A 433 1.25 10.09 -1.24
N MET A 434 2.50 10.23 -1.68
CA MET A 434 2.84 10.81 -2.98
C MET A 434 2.37 9.95 -4.15
N VAL A 435 2.58 8.63 -4.09
CA VAL A 435 2.08 7.70 -5.11
C VAL A 435 0.56 7.77 -5.22
N SER A 436 -0.17 7.83 -4.11
CA SER A 436 -1.64 7.95 -4.12
C SER A 436 -2.11 9.26 -4.75
N LEU A 437 -1.45 10.39 -4.46
CA LEU A 437 -1.76 11.69 -5.05
C LEU A 437 -1.46 11.75 -6.55
N ILE A 438 -0.30 11.24 -6.97
CA ILE A 438 0.11 11.17 -8.37
C ILE A 438 -0.82 10.26 -9.17
N SER A 439 -1.18 9.10 -8.61
CA SER A 439 -2.10 8.16 -9.25
C SER A 439 -3.51 8.74 -9.38
N LEU A 440 -3.96 9.54 -8.39
CA LEU A 440 -5.20 10.29 -8.50
C LEU A 440 -5.13 11.31 -9.64
N CYS A 441 -4.04 12.08 -9.75
CA CYS A 441 -3.83 13.04 -10.84
C CYS A 441 -3.89 12.33 -12.21
N ALA A 442 -3.21 11.19 -12.34
CA ALA A 442 -3.25 10.34 -13.54
C ALA A 442 -4.67 9.90 -13.90
N LYS A 443 -5.51 9.63 -12.90
CA LYS A 443 -6.88 9.14 -13.10
C LYS A 443 -7.84 10.25 -13.52
N VAL A 444 -7.76 11.43 -12.91
CA VAL A 444 -8.62 12.58 -13.22
C VAL A 444 -8.07 13.47 -14.35
N GLY A 445 -6.85 13.22 -14.81
CA GLY A 445 -6.17 14.01 -15.83
C GLY A 445 -5.70 15.39 -15.35
N ALA A 446 -5.39 15.53 -14.05
CA ALA A 446 -4.93 16.78 -13.45
C ALA A 446 -3.41 16.96 -13.62
N LEU A 447 -3.00 17.49 -14.77
CA LEU A 447 -1.59 17.69 -15.13
C LEU A 447 -0.92 18.77 -14.28
N ASP A 448 -1.62 19.88 -13.99
CA ASP A 448 -1.02 21.00 -13.27
C ASP A 448 -0.77 20.63 -11.82
N LEU A 449 -1.74 19.99 -11.17
CA LEU A 449 -1.56 19.41 -9.84
C LEU A 449 -0.45 18.34 -9.84
N GLY A 450 -0.40 17.48 -10.86
CA GLY A 450 0.65 16.47 -11.02
C GLY A 450 2.06 17.07 -11.14
N LYS A 451 2.21 18.16 -11.92
CA LYS A 451 3.47 18.92 -12.05
C LYS A 451 3.86 19.56 -10.73
N TRP A 452 2.91 20.17 -10.02
CA TRP A 452 3.15 20.75 -8.70
C TRP A 452 3.61 19.70 -7.69
N LEU A 453 2.97 18.53 -7.65
CA LEU A 453 3.39 17.41 -6.79
C LEU A 453 4.78 16.90 -7.14
N HIS A 454 5.11 16.79 -8.44
CA HIS A 454 6.44 16.40 -8.89
C HIS A 454 7.51 17.40 -8.43
N LEU A 455 7.26 18.71 -8.55
CA LEU A 455 8.15 19.74 -8.02
C LEU A 455 8.29 19.66 -6.49
N TYR A 456 7.18 19.43 -5.79
CA TYR A 456 7.17 19.27 -4.33
C TYR A 456 8.05 18.09 -3.88
N ILE A 457 7.96 16.94 -4.56
CA ILE A 457 8.80 15.76 -4.28
C ILE A 457 10.28 16.12 -4.35
N ASN A 458 10.68 16.83 -5.41
CA ASN A 458 12.06 17.24 -5.62
C ASN A 458 12.53 18.24 -4.54
N GLN A 459 11.69 19.20 -4.18
CA GLN A 459 12.02 20.22 -3.16
C GLN A 459 12.13 19.64 -1.75
N GLN A 460 11.33 18.62 -1.41
CA GLN A 460 11.39 17.99 -0.08
C GLN A 460 12.54 16.99 0.07
N GLY A 461 13.30 16.71 -1.00
CA GLY A 461 14.35 15.70 -0.98
C GLY A 461 13.82 14.30 -0.67
N LEU A 462 12.56 14.01 -1.05
CA LEU A 462 12.00 12.68 -0.90
C LEU A 462 12.76 11.73 -1.84
N GLU A 463 13.28 10.63 -1.28
CA GLU A 463 13.96 9.61 -2.08
C GLU A 463 12.98 9.01 -3.10
N VAL A 464 13.24 9.29 -4.37
CA VAL A 464 12.41 8.82 -5.49
C VAL A 464 12.87 7.42 -5.89
N ASP A 465 12.22 6.41 -5.32
CA ASP A 465 12.40 5.02 -5.73
C ASP A 465 11.70 4.73 -7.06
N LEU A 466 11.92 3.53 -7.58
CA LEU A 466 11.42 3.10 -8.87
C LEU A 466 9.89 3.09 -8.97
N VAL A 467 9.20 2.84 -7.84
CA VAL A 467 7.74 2.87 -7.77
C VAL A 467 7.23 4.29 -8.00
N LEU A 468 7.82 5.27 -7.31
CA LEU A 468 7.44 6.68 -7.49
C LEU A 468 7.81 7.20 -8.87
N LYS A 469 8.97 6.82 -9.44
CA LYS A 469 9.35 7.14 -10.83
C LYS A 469 8.34 6.59 -11.83
N THR A 470 7.92 5.33 -11.67
CA THR A 470 6.92 4.70 -12.54
C THR A 470 5.56 5.39 -12.44
N ALA A 471 5.13 5.76 -11.22
CA ALA A 471 3.88 6.51 -11.02
C ALA A 471 3.92 7.88 -11.69
N LEU A 472 5.07 8.57 -11.68
CA LEU A 472 5.23 9.84 -12.40
C LEU A 472 5.12 9.65 -13.92
N VAL A 473 5.80 8.66 -14.50
CA VAL A 473 5.67 8.33 -15.93
C VAL A 473 4.21 8.07 -16.31
N ASP A 474 3.51 7.23 -15.54
CA ASP A 474 2.10 6.92 -15.75
C ASP A 474 1.22 8.16 -15.64
N MET A 475 1.49 9.05 -14.70
CA MET A 475 0.75 10.31 -14.52
C MET A 475 0.93 11.26 -15.70
N TYR A 476 2.17 11.54 -16.12
CA TYR A 476 2.40 12.42 -17.27
C TYR A 476 1.73 11.89 -18.53
N ALA A 477 1.84 10.57 -18.80
CA ALA A 477 1.19 9.92 -19.94
C ALA A 477 -0.33 10.05 -19.84
N LYS A 478 -0.94 9.66 -18.71
CA LYS A 478 -2.41 9.69 -18.51
C LYS A 478 -3.01 11.08 -18.36
N CYS A 479 -2.18 12.11 -18.17
CA CYS A 479 -2.56 13.53 -18.19
C CYS A 479 -2.32 14.19 -19.56
N GLY A 480 -1.90 13.43 -20.57
CA GLY A 480 -1.78 13.88 -21.96
C GLY A 480 -0.43 14.53 -22.32
N ASP A 481 0.57 14.45 -21.45
CA ASP A 481 1.94 14.95 -21.64
C ASP A 481 2.90 13.76 -21.86
N ILE A 482 2.73 13.09 -23.01
CA ILE A 482 3.51 11.88 -23.35
C ILE A 482 5.00 12.17 -23.50
N ASP A 483 5.36 13.37 -23.95
CA ASP A 483 6.75 13.80 -24.06
C ASP A 483 7.39 13.95 -22.67
N GLY A 484 6.66 14.52 -21.70
CA GLY A 484 7.07 14.55 -20.30
C GLY A 484 7.29 13.15 -19.72
N ALA A 485 6.38 12.22 -20.00
CA ALA A 485 6.50 10.82 -19.55
C ALA A 485 7.73 10.15 -20.16
N HIS A 486 7.96 10.30 -21.46
CA HIS A 486 9.09 9.71 -22.16
C HIS A 486 10.44 10.28 -21.70
N ARG A 487 10.52 11.58 -21.40
CA ARG A 487 11.72 12.18 -20.80
C ARG A 487 12.07 11.55 -19.46
N LEU A 488 11.09 11.41 -18.56
CA LEU A 488 11.30 10.77 -17.26
C LEU A 488 11.71 9.31 -17.38
N PHE A 489 11.16 8.62 -18.38
CA PHE A 489 11.54 7.25 -18.70
C PHE A 489 13.02 7.15 -19.13
N ILE A 490 13.46 8.02 -20.05
CA ILE A 490 14.86 8.05 -20.52
C ILE A 490 15.82 8.44 -19.39
N GLU A 491 15.46 9.43 -18.56
CA GLU A 491 16.29 9.90 -17.44
C GLU A 491 16.48 8.85 -16.33
N ALA A 492 15.60 7.85 -16.24
CA ALA A 492 15.72 6.78 -15.25
C ALA A 492 16.89 5.84 -15.58
N THR A 493 17.91 5.81 -14.72
CA THR A 493 19.08 4.91 -14.83
C THR A 493 18.75 3.45 -14.56
N ASP A 494 17.82 3.22 -13.62
CA ASP A 494 17.31 1.89 -13.26
C ASP A 494 15.85 1.81 -13.69
N ARG A 495 15.50 0.79 -14.49
CA ARG A 495 14.15 0.56 -15.00
C ARG A 495 13.77 -0.89 -14.77
N ASP A 496 12.66 -1.12 -14.07
CA ASP A 496 12.05 -2.44 -13.93
C ASP A 496 10.98 -2.65 -15.00
N LEU A 497 10.50 -3.89 -15.05
CA LEU A 497 9.42 -4.31 -15.94
C LEU A 497 8.17 -3.42 -15.84
N CYS A 498 7.87 -2.90 -14.63
CA CYS A 498 6.73 -2.01 -14.41
C CYS A 498 6.89 -0.68 -15.14
N MET A 499 8.08 -0.07 -15.09
CA MET A 499 8.34 1.20 -15.76
C MET A 499 8.30 1.09 -17.29
N TRP A 500 8.86 0.00 -17.85
CA TRP A 500 8.76 -0.31 -19.28
C TRP A 500 7.29 -0.45 -19.71
N ASN A 501 6.51 -1.24 -18.96
CA ASN A 501 5.10 -1.46 -19.25
C ASN A 501 4.26 -0.18 -19.12
N ALA A 502 4.56 0.68 -18.14
CA ALA A 502 3.88 1.97 -17.99
C ALA A 502 4.12 2.90 -19.19
N MET A 503 5.37 2.98 -19.67
CA MET A 503 5.69 3.80 -20.85
C MET A 503 5.06 3.25 -22.13
N MET A 504 5.11 1.92 -22.34
CA MET A 504 4.45 1.26 -23.49
C MET A 504 2.94 1.46 -23.47
N ALA A 505 2.29 1.32 -22.31
CA ALA A 505 0.85 1.60 -22.16
C ALA A 505 0.54 3.09 -22.42
N GLY A 506 1.43 3.99 -22.00
CA GLY A 506 1.37 5.42 -22.33
C GLY A 506 1.43 5.67 -23.85
N PHE A 507 2.37 5.06 -24.56
CA PHE A 507 2.40 5.17 -26.02
C PHE A 507 1.16 4.55 -26.68
N ALA A 508 0.68 3.42 -26.17
CA ALA A 508 -0.52 2.74 -26.67
C ALA A 508 -1.75 3.64 -26.60
N MET A 509 -2.02 4.25 -25.44
CA MET A 509 -3.16 5.15 -25.26
C MET A 509 -3.04 6.44 -26.08
N HIS A 510 -1.83 6.84 -26.48
CA HIS A 510 -1.60 7.98 -27.37
C HIS A 510 -1.62 7.60 -28.88
N GLY A 511 -1.78 6.33 -29.21
CA GLY A 511 -1.74 5.83 -30.60
C GLY A 511 -0.33 5.79 -31.19
N CYS A 512 0.72 5.89 -30.36
CA CYS A 512 2.12 5.85 -30.78
C CYS A 512 2.65 4.41 -30.90
N GLY A 513 1.95 3.57 -31.68
CA GLY A 513 2.25 2.14 -31.78
C GLY A 513 3.71 1.81 -32.13
N ASN A 514 4.27 2.52 -33.12
CA ASN A 514 5.67 2.32 -33.53
C ASN A 514 6.68 2.60 -32.41
N GLU A 515 6.43 3.59 -31.54
CA GLU A 515 7.33 3.87 -30.41
C GLU A 515 7.20 2.80 -29.32
N ALA A 516 6.00 2.27 -29.09
CA ALA A 516 5.81 1.13 -28.19
C ALA A 516 6.56 -0.12 -28.67
N LEU A 517 6.58 -0.38 -29.98
CA LEU A 517 7.33 -1.50 -30.56
C LEU A 517 8.84 -1.37 -30.37
N LYS A 518 9.39 -0.17 -30.61
CA LYS A 518 10.81 0.11 -30.37
C LYS A 518 11.20 -0.12 -28.91
N LEU A 519 10.31 0.21 -27.96
CA LEU A 519 10.57 -0.04 -26.53
C LEU A 519 10.65 -1.53 -26.20
N VAL A 520 9.86 -2.40 -26.84
CA VAL A 520 9.99 -3.86 -26.64
C VAL A 520 11.35 -4.36 -27.10
N GLU A 521 11.78 -3.91 -28.28
CA GLU A 521 13.10 -4.29 -28.82
C GLU A 521 14.25 -3.76 -27.94
N GLU A 522 14.12 -2.56 -27.39
CA GLU A 522 15.08 -2.02 -26.44
C GLU A 522 15.09 -2.79 -25.11
N MET A 523 13.92 -3.12 -24.58
CA MET A 523 13.76 -3.93 -23.37
C MET A 523 14.42 -5.31 -23.51
N GLU A 524 14.22 -5.98 -24.65
CA GLU A 524 14.86 -7.26 -24.98
C GLU A 524 16.39 -7.11 -25.06
N ARG A 525 16.90 -6.03 -25.68
CA ARG A 525 18.35 -5.75 -25.76
C ARG A 525 19.00 -5.52 -24.39
N HIS A 526 18.24 -5.03 -23.41
CA HIS A 526 18.70 -4.89 -22.02
C HIS A 526 18.60 -6.19 -21.22
N GLY A 527 18.22 -7.31 -21.85
CA GLY A 527 18.08 -8.61 -21.21
C GLY A 527 16.84 -8.74 -20.31
N ILE A 528 15.90 -7.80 -20.39
CA ILE A 528 14.66 -7.84 -19.62
C ILE A 528 13.62 -8.59 -20.45
N LYS A 529 13.09 -9.69 -19.89
CA LYS A 529 12.11 -10.53 -20.60
C LYS A 529 10.70 -9.93 -20.53
N PRO A 530 10.01 -9.74 -21.67
CA PRO A 530 8.58 -9.44 -21.72
C PRO A 530 7.72 -10.41 -20.91
N ASN A 531 6.63 -9.91 -20.33
CA ASN A 531 5.60 -10.72 -19.66
C ASN A 531 4.21 -10.48 -20.27
N ASP A 532 3.17 -11.10 -19.71
CA ASP A 532 1.78 -10.91 -20.16
C ASP A 532 1.41 -9.41 -20.27
N ILE A 533 1.79 -8.60 -19.28
CA ILE A 533 1.45 -7.17 -19.23
C ILE A 533 2.15 -6.41 -20.36
N THR A 534 3.39 -6.77 -20.68
CA THR A 534 4.13 -6.22 -21.83
C THR A 534 3.38 -6.48 -23.12
N PHE A 535 2.96 -7.73 -23.37
CA PHE A 535 2.24 -8.11 -24.58
C PHE A 535 0.85 -7.45 -24.67
N ILE A 536 0.12 -7.31 -23.56
CA ILE A 536 -1.13 -6.52 -23.53
C ILE A 536 -0.85 -5.09 -23.98
N ALA A 537 0.16 -4.42 -23.42
CA ALA A 537 0.46 -3.02 -23.75
C ALA A 537 0.79 -2.83 -25.25
N VAL A 538 1.59 -3.72 -25.85
CA VAL A 538 2.00 -3.57 -27.25
C VAL A 538 0.94 -4.02 -28.25
N LEU A 539 0.14 -5.05 -27.94
CA LEU A 539 -1.01 -5.43 -28.77
C LEU A 539 -2.07 -4.31 -28.75
N HIS A 540 -2.30 -3.69 -27.60
CA HIS A 540 -3.14 -2.51 -27.48
C HIS A 540 -2.59 -1.33 -28.31
N ALA A 541 -1.27 -1.14 -28.33
CA ALA A 541 -0.62 -0.12 -29.14
C ALA A 541 -0.79 -0.39 -30.64
N CYS A 542 -0.62 -1.65 -31.08
CA CYS A 542 -0.89 -2.08 -32.44
C CYS A 542 -2.35 -1.83 -32.83
N SER A 543 -3.31 -2.15 -31.94
CA SER A 543 -4.74 -1.91 -32.15
C SER A 543 -5.05 -0.43 -32.42
N HIS A 544 -4.48 0.47 -31.62
CA HIS A 544 -4.72 1.90 -31.77
C HIS A 544 -3.96 2.57 -32.92
N ALA A 545 -2.89 1.94 -33.42
CA ALA A 545 -2.09 2.40 -34.54
C ALA A 545 -2.42 1.69 -35.87
N GLY A 546 -3.30 0.68 -35.86
CA GLY A 546 -3.67 -0.09 -37.04
C GLY A 546 -2.57 -1.02 -37.56
N LEU A 547 -1.64 -1.44 -36.70
CA LEU A 547 -0.49 -2.28 -37.06
C LEU A 547 -0.86 -3.77 -37.03
N VAL A 548 -1.77 -4.20 -37.91
CA VAL A 548 -2.37 -5.55 -37.90
C VAL A 548 -1.32 -6.65 -38.04
N THR A 549 -0.45 -6.55 -39.05
CA THR A 549 0.59 -7.55 -39.31
C THR A 549 1.51 -7.74 -38.11
N GLU A 550 1.90 -6.64 -37.49
CA GLU A 550 2.80 -6.64 -36.35
C GLU A 550 2.12 -7.14 -35.07
N GLY A 551 0.84 -6.80 -34.87
CA GLY A 551 0.03 -7.36 -33.79
C GLY A 551 -0.11 -8.88 -33.88
N LYS A 552 -0.40 -9.42 -35.08
CA LYS A 552 -0.43 -10.88 -35.33
C LYS A 552 0.92 -11.53 -35.01
N ARG A 553 2.01 -10.95 -35.52
CA ARG A 553 3.38 -11.42 -35.27
C ARG A 553 3.72 -11.46 -33.78
N LEU A 554 3.39 -10.41 -33.03
CA LEU A 554 3.65 -10.33 -31.59
C LEU A 554 2.82 -11.33 -30.78
N PHE A 555 1.56 -11.54 -31.17
CA PHE A 555 0.69 -12.51 -30.52
C PHE A 555 1.25 -13.95 -30.65
N GLU A 556 1.80 -14.29 -31.81
CA GLU A 556 2.49 -15.57 -32.03
C GLU A 556 3.83 -15.63 -31.28
N LYS A 557 4.65 -14.57 -31.37
CA LYS A 557 5.96 -14.45 -30.69
C LYS A 557 5.83 -14.71 -29.19
N MET A 558 4.76 -14.22 -28.57
CA MET A 558 4.47 -14.40 -27.14
C MET A 558 4.47 -15.88 -26.72
N GLY A 559 3.82 -16.74 -27.50
CA GLY A 559 3.76 -18.17 -27.23
C GLY A 559 5.05 -18.91 -27.59
N LEU A 560 5.57 -18.64 -28.79
CA LEU A 560 6.70 -19.38 -29.35
C LEU A 560 8.04 -19.05 -28.69
N ASP A 561 8.33 -17.76 -28.47
CA ASP A 561 9.65 -17.32 -28.01
C ASP A 561 9.71 -17.19 -26.48
N PHE A 562 8.59 -16.87 -25.84
CA PHE A 562 8.53 -16.59 -24.39
C PHE A 562 7.77 -17.64 -23.58
N GLY A 563 7.11 -18.60 -24.23
CA GLY A 563 6.34 -19.65 -23.54
C GLY A 563 5.16 -19.12 -22.73
N LEU A 564 4.64 -17.94 -23.08
CA LEU A 564 3.51 -17.31 -22.40
C LEU A 564 2.20 -17.79 -23.03
N VAL A 565 1.26 -18.22 -22.19
CA VAL A 565 -0.07 -18.69 -22.64
C VAL A 565 -1.00 -17.48 -22.80
N PRO A 566 -1.61 -17.25 -23.98
CA PRO A 566 -2.55 -16.16 -24.17
C PRO A 566 -3.71 -16.17 -23.18
N LYS A 567 -3.79 -15.08 -22.41
CA LYS A 567 -4.90 -14.74 -21.50
C LYS A 567 -6.01 -13.95 -22.20
N ILE A 568 -7.17 -13.86 -21.55
CA ILE A 568 -8.37 -13.19 -22.07
C ILE A 568 -8.12 -11.73 -22.51
N GLU A 569 -7.22 -11.02 -21.84
CA GLU A 569 -6.85 -9.65 -22.16
C GLU A 569 -6.09 -9.55 -23.50
N HIS A 570 -5.24 -10.53 -23.83
CA HIS A 570 -4.53 -10.58 -25.11
C HIS A 570 -5.49 -10.81 -26.26
N TYR A 571 -6.43 -11.75 -26.10
CA TYR A 571 -7.50 -11.98 -27.08
C TYR A 571 -8.37 -10.74 -27.26
N GLY A 572 -8.71 -10.02 -26.16
CA GLY A 572 -9.41 -8.74 -26.23
C GLY A 572 -8.70 -7.70 -27.09
N CYS A 573 -7.37 -7.57 -26.96
CA CYS A 573 -6.57 -6.68 -27.79
C CYS A 573 -6.57 -7.10 -29.28
N MET A 574 -6.48 -8.41 -29.56
CA MET A 574 -6.51 -8.93 -30.92
C MET A 574 -7.88 -8.75 -31.60
N VAL A 575 -8.98 -8.98 -30.87
CA VAL A 575 -10.34 -8.76 -31.39
C VAL A 575 -10.56 -7.27 -31.67
N ASP A 576 -10.08 -6.37 -30.82
CA ASP A 576 -10.14 -4.93 -31.07
C ASP A 576 -9.31 -4.53 -32.30
N LEU A 577 -8.09 -5.08 -32.45
CA LEU A 577 -7.21 -4.84 -33.60
C LEU A 577 -7.85 -5.30 -34.93
N LEU A 578 -8.28 -6.55 -35.01
CA LEU A 578 -8.93 -7.14 -36.18
C LEU A 578 -10.26 -6.42 -36.49
N GLY A 579 -11.03 -6.14 -35.43
CA GLY A 579 -12.29 -5.43 -35.52
C GLY A 579 -12.15 -4.07 -36.17
N ARG A 580 -11.19 -3.24 -35.75
CA ARG A 580 -10.90 -1.93 -36.36
C ARG A 580 -10.35 -2.04 -37.77
N ALA A 581 -9.63 -3.11 -38.08
CA ALA A 581 -9.09 -3.40 -39.40
C ALA A 581 -10.14 -3.91 -40.40
N ARG A 582 -11.43 -4.01 -40.01
CA ARG A 582 -12.52 -4.58 -40.81
C ARG A 582 -12.40 -6.09 -41.05
N GLU A 583 -11.52 -6.79 -40.33
CA GLU A 583 -11.37 -8.25 -40.38
C GLU A 583 -12.36 -8.93 -39.42
N LEU A 584 -13.66 -8.62 -39.54
CA LEU A 584 -14.70 -9.04 -38.59
C LEU A 584 -14.88 -10.56 -38.51
N ASP A 585 -14.75 -11.26 -39.63
CA ASP A 585 -14.89 -12.71 -39.68
C ASP A 585 -13.72 -13.39 -38.94
N GLU A 586 -12.48 -12.92 -39.16
CA GLU A 586 -11.31 -13.40 -38.44
C GLU A 586 -11.40 -13.08 -36.94
N ALA A 587 -11.87 -11.89 -36.58
CA ALA A 587 -12.13 -11.53 -35.18
C ALA A 587 -13.15 -12.48 -34.53
N HIS A 588 -14.22 -12.85 -35.25
CA HIS A 588 -15.23 -13.77 -34.74
C HIS A 588 -14.71 -15.21 -34.62
N GLU A 589 -13.92 -15.69 -35.59
CA GLU A 589 -13.28 -17.01 -35.51
C GLU A 589 -12.26 -17.08 -34.37
N LEU A 590 -11.51 -16.00 -34.12
CA LEU A 590 -10.61 -15.92 -32.96
C LEU A 590 -11.38 -16.11 -31.64
N ILE A 591 -12.56 -15.49 -31.50
CA ILE A 591 -13.43 -15.64 -30.33
C ILE A 591 -13.98 -17.07 -30.18
N LYS A 592 -14.15 -17.82 -31.27
CA LYS A 592 -14.56 -19.23 -31.19
C LYS A 592 -13.40 -20.15 -30.81
N SER A 593 -12.19 -19.81 -31.24
CA SER A 593 -10.99 -20.64 -31.07
C SER A 593 -10.32 -20.50 -29.70
N MET A 594 -10.68 -19.49 -28.91
CA MET A 594 -10.04 -19.21 -27.62
C MET A 594 -10.31 -20.32 -26.59
N PRO A 595 -9.31 -20.68 -25.75
CA PRO A 595 -9.43 -21.75 -24.76
C PRO A 595 -10.17 -21.32 -23.47
N VAL A 596 -10.65 -20.08 -23.41
CA VAL A 596 -11.34 -19.49 -22.25
C VAL A 596 -12.66 -18.90 -22.70
N GLU A 597 -13.63 -18.70 -21.80
CA GLU A 597 -14.91 -18.09 -22.16
C GLU A 597 -14.77 -16.58 -22.41
N PRO A 598 -15.39 -16.01 -23.47
CA PRO A 598 -15.24 -14.60 -23.78
C PRO A 598 -16.00 -13.72 -22.80
N ASN A 599 -15.36 -12.65 -22.31
CA ASN A 599 -15.95 -11.71 -21.36
C ASN A 599 -16.59 -10.50 -22.07
N THR A 600 -17.09 -9.56 -21.25
CA THR A 600 -17.75 -8.34 -21.73
C THR A 600 -16.84 -7.42 -22.54
N VAL A 601 -15.53 -7.47 -22.31
CA VAL A 601 -14.57 -6.65 -23.05
C VAL A 601 -14.43 -7.14 -24.48
N ILE A 602 -14.31 -8.46 -24.69
CA ILE A 602 -14.17 -9.08 -26.02
C ILE A 602 -15.42 -8.86 -26.86
N TRP A 603 -16.60 -9.21 -26.33
CA TRP A 603 -17.85 -9.00 -27.05
C TRP A 603 -18.15 -7.52 -27.27
N GLY A 604 -17.76 -6.65 -26.33
CA GLY A 604 -17.84 -5.20 -26.48
C GLY A 604 -16.98 -4.66 -27.61
N ALA A 605 -15.75 -5.18 -27.77
CA ALA A 605 -14.85 -4.83 -28.87
C ALA A 605 -15.43 -5.26 -30.23
N LEU A 606 -15.93 -6.50 -30.34
CA LEU A 606 -16.59 -6.98 -31.55
C LEU A 606 -17.84 -6.15 -31.89
N LEU A 607 -18.68 -5.84 -30.90
CA LEU A 607 -19.88 -5.01 -31.08
C LEU A 607 -19.53 -3.61 -31.60
N ALA A 608 -18.47 -3.00 -31.06
CA ALA A 608 -17.99 -1.70 -31.51
C ALA A 608 -17.51 -1.74 -32.97
N ALA A 609 -16.76 -2.78 -33.34
CA ALA A 609 -16.29 -3.00 -34.71
C ALA A 609 -17.44 -3.25 -35.70
N CYS A 610 -18.43 -4.05 -35.32
CA CYS A 610 -19.64 -4.29 -36.11
C CYS A 610 -20.43 -3.00 -36.35
N LYS A 611 -20.53 -2.13 -35.34
CA LYS A 611 -21.16 -0.82 -35.48
C LYS A 611 -20.36 0.08 -36.44
N LEU A 612 -19.04 0.11 -36.32
CA LEU A 612 -18.16 0.90 -37.17
C LEU A 612 -18.26 0.49 -38.64
N HIS A 613 -18.28 -0.81 -38.92
CA HIS A 613 -18.30 -1.36 -40.27
C HIS A 613 -19.70 -1.74 -40.78
N LYS A 614 -20.75 -1.36 -40.05
CA LYS A 614 -22.16 -1.59 -40.41
C LYS A 614 -22.51 -3.06 -40.68
N ASN A 615 -22.10 -3.96 -39.78
CA ASN A 615 -22.43 -5.39 -39.83
C ASN A 615 -23.49 -5.74 -38.75
N PRO A 616 -24.80 -5.72 -39.10
CA PRO A 616 -25.86 -5.90 -38.11
C PRO A 616 -25.98 -7.33 -37.57
N SER A 617 -25.61 -8.36 -38.36
CA SER A 617 -25.75 -9.77 -37.94
C SER A 617 -24.77 -10.13 -36.83
N LEU A 618 -23.48 -9.85 -37.01
CA LEU A 618 -22.47 -10.04 -35.96
C LEU A 618 -22.67 -9.08 -34.79
N GLY A 619 -23.18 -7.87 -35.05
CA GLY A 619 -23.55 -6.92 -34.01
C GLY A 619 -24.67 -7.43 -33.10
N GLU A 620 -25.72 -8.03 -33.67
CA GLU A 620 -26.81 -8.65 -32.90
C GLU A 620 -26.30 -9.81 -32.04
N LEU A 621 -25.44 -10.66 -32.59
CA LEU A 621 -24.81 -11.76 -31.85
C LEU A 621 -24.02 -11.25 -30.64
N ALA A 622 -23.11 -10.30 -30.86
CA ALA A 622 -22.28 -9.73 -29.80
C ALA A 622 -23.13 -9.07 -28.70
N ALA A 623 -24.17 -8.33 -29.08
CA ALA A 623 -25.06 -7.67 -28.13
C ALA A 623 -25.89 -8.66 -27.30
N LYS A 624 -26.34 -9.78 -27.87
CA LYS A 624 -27.02 -10.85 -27.14
C LYS A 624 -26.10 -11.52 -26.12
N GLN A 625 -24.88 -11.86 -26.52
CA GLN A 625 -23.87 -12.42 -25.61
C GLN A 625 -23.54 -11.47 -24.44
N LEU A 626 -23.45 -10.17 -24.70
CA LEU A 626 -23.26 -9.16 -23.65
C LEU A 626 -24.42 -9.09 -22.64
N LEU A 627 -25.66 -9.28 -23.12
CA LEU A 627 -26.85 -9.30 -22.26
C LEU A 627 -26.96 -10.59 -21.45
N GLU A 628 -26.45 -11.71 -21.96
CA GLU A 628 -26.34 -12.96 -21.19
C GLU A 628 -25.33 -12.80 -20.03
N LEU A 629 -24.20 -12.14 -20.29
CA LEU A 629 -23.15 -11.89 -19.29
C LEU A 629 -23.56 -10.83 -18.24
N GLU A 630 -24.18 -9.73 -18.68
CA GLU A 630 -24.63 -8.65 -17.80
C GLU A 630 -26.09 -8.24 -18.09
N PRO A 631 -27.08 -9.01 -17.61
CA PRO A 631 -28.50 -8.76 -17.91
C PRO A 631 -29.02 -7.40 -17.43
N GLN A 632 -28.36 -6.79 -16.44
CA GLN A 632 -28.74 -5.52 -15.84
C GLN A 632 -28.06 -4.30 -16.51
N ASN A 633 -27.24 -4.51 -17.53
CA ASN A 633 -26.54 -3.42 -18.21
C ASN A 633 -27.41 -2.76 -19.27
N CYS A 634 -28.05 -1.65 -18.89
CA CYS A 634 -28.90 -0.83 -19.77
C CYS A 634 -28.21 -0.42 -21.08
N GLY A 635 -26.88 -0.25 -21.07
CA GLY A 635 -26.11 0.17 -22.23
C GLY A 635 -26.18 -0.84 -23.38
N TYR A 636 -26.09 -2.14 -23.08
CA TYR A 636 -26.15 -3.20 -24.09
C TYR A 636 -27.56 -3.34 -24.68
N SER A 637 -28.60 -3.22 -23.86
CA SER A 637 -29.99 -3.21 -24.32
C SER A 637 -30.26 -2.04 -25.27
N ILE A 638 -29.73 -0.85 -24.96
CA ILE A 638 -29.83 0.32 -25.84
C ILE A 638 -29.07 0.06 -27.15
N LEU A 639 -27.86 -0.52 -27.10
CA LEU A 639 -27.09 -0.83 -28.31
C LEU A 639 -27.79 -1.87 -29.19
N LEU A 640 -28.40 -2.91 -28.61
CA LEU A 640 -29.20 -3.89 -29.33
C LEU A 640 -30.44 -3.25 -29.97
N SER A 641 -31.17 -2.44 -29.21
CA SER A 641 -32.30 -1.65 -29.72
C SER A 641 -31.90 -0.76 -30.90
N ASN A 642 -30.71 -0.15 -30.83
CA ASN A 642 -30.16 0.66 -31.92
C ASN A 642 -29.82 -0.16 -33.18
N ILE A 643 -29.31 -1.39 -33.02
CA ILE A 643 -29.03 -2.30 -34.15
C ILE A 643 -30.33 -2.72 -34.84
N TYR A 644 -31.38 -3.03 -34.08
CA TYR A 644 -32.70 -3.34 -34.63
C TYR A 644 -33.32 -2.15 -35.35
N ALA A 645 -33.21 -0.95 -34.78
CA ALA A 645 -33.69 0.28 -35.41
C ALA A 645 -32.98 0.54 -36.76
N ALA A 646 -31.65 0.40 -36.80
CA ALA A 646 -30.87 0.54 -38.03
C ALA A 646 -31.21 -0.51 -39.11
N SER A 647 -31.77 -1.65 -38.70
CA SER A 647 -32.22 -2.74 -39.58
C SER A 647 -33.72 -2.70 -39.88
N ASN A 648 -34.42 -1.62 -39.54
CA ASN A 648 -35.88 -1.43 -39.69
C ASN A 648 -36.75 -2.48 -38.96
N ARG A 649 -36.23 -3.12 -37.91
CA ARG A 649 -36.92 -4.14 -37.10
C ARG A 649 -37.63 -3.52 -35.88
N TRP A 650 -38.64 -2.69 -36.14
CA TRP A 650 -39.30 -1.87 -35.10
C TRP A 650 -40.02 -2.66 -33.99
N ASN A 651 -40.51 -3.86 -34.30
CA ASN A 651 -41.14 -4.73 -33.30
C ASN A 651 -40.13 -5.17 -32.23
N ASP A 652 -38.91 -5.51 -32.65
CA ASP A 652 -37.83 -5.91 -31.74
C ASP A 652 -37.33 -4.72 -30.91
N VAL A 653 -37.29 -3.51 -31.51
CA VAL A 653 -37.00 -2.25 -30.80
C VAL A 653 -37.99 -2.04 -29.66
N ALA A 654 -39.29 -2.21 -29.93
CA ALA A 654 -40.33 -2.07 -28.92
C ALA A 654 -40.16 -3.09 -27.79
N ALA A 655 -39.92 -4.37 -28.13
CA ALA A 655 -39.71 -5.42 -27.14
C ALA A 655 -38.53 -5.12 -26.20
N VAL A 656 -37.37 -4.71 -26.75
CA VAL A 656 -36.19 -4.37 -25.93
C VAL A 656 -36.45 -3.15 -25.04
N ARG A 657 -37.13 -2.12 -25.55
CA ARG A 657 -37.43 -0.90 -24.77
C ARG A 657 -38.43 -1.17 -23.64
N THR A 658 -39.41 -2.05 -23.85
CA THR A 658 -40.34 -2.49 -22.80
C THR A 658 -39.59 -3.24 -21.70
N ALA A 659 -38.73 -4.20 -22.08
CA ALA A 659 -37.91 -4.94 -21.11
C ALA A 659 -37.00 -4.03 -20.26
N VAL A 660 -36.43 -2.96 -20.84
CA VAL A 660 -35.63 -1.97 -20.10
C VAL A 660 -36.46 -1.13 -19.13
N LYS A 661 -37.72 -0.80 -19.48
CA LYS A 661 -38.62 -0.07 -18.58
C LYS A 661 -39.05 -0.92 -17.39
N ASP A 662 -39.40 -2.18 -17.63
CA ASP A 662 -39.94 -3.09 -16.60
C ASP A 662 -38.87 -3.47 -15.55
N THR A 663 -37.60 -3.42 -15.93
CA THR A 663 -36.45 -3.72 -15.06
C THR A 663 -35.94 -2.50 -14.27
N GLY A 664 -36.45 -1.29 -14.52
CA GLY A 664 -36.08 -0.08 -13.79
C GLY A 664 -34.63 0.38 -13.98
N MET A 665 -33.95 -0.08 -15.04
CA MET A 665 -32.53 0.22 -15.27
C MET A 665 -32.31 1.72 -15.57
N LYS A 666 -31.24 2.31 -15.03
CA LYS A 666 -30.85 3.71 -15.26
C LYS A 666 -29.59 3.82 -16.11
N LYS A 667 -29.60 4.73 -17.09
CA LYS A 667 -28.45 5.04 -17.96
C LYS A 667 -27.39 5.83 -17.19
N GLN A 668 -26.12 5.43 -17.33
CA GLN A 668 -25.00 6.22 -16.82
C GLN A 668 -24.84 7.52 -17.64
N PRO A 669 -24.80 8.71 -17.01
CA PRO A 669 -24.61 9.97 -17.72
C PRO A 669 -23.17 10.11 -18.23
N GLY A 670 -23.02 10.76 -19.40
CA GLY A 670 -21.73 11.18 -19.91
C GLY A 670 -21.22 12.39 -19.14
N LEU A 671 -20.02 12.28 -18.60
CA LEU A 671 -19.32 13.29 -17.80
C LEU A 671 -18.02 13.67 -18.52
N SER A 672 -17.82 14.98 -18.72
CA SER A 672 -16.55 15.53 -19.21
C SER A 672 -15.93 16.41 -18.13
N SER A 673 -14.67 16.16 -17.82
CA SER A 673 -13.90 16.87 -16.80
C SER A 673 -12.77 17.67 -17.45
N ILE A 674 -12.48 18.86 -16.93
CA ILE A 674 -11.41 19.74 -17.40
C ILE A 674 -10.71 20.39 -16.21
N GLU A 675 -9.37 20.39 -16.22
CA GLU A 675 -8.56 21.10 -15.21
C GLU A 675 -8.27 22.53 -15.70
N VAL A 676 -8.58 23.52 -14.86
CA VAL A 676 -8.20 24.93 -15.07
C VAL A 676 -7.71 25.51 -13.75
N ASN A 677 -6.51 26.10 -13.75
CA ASN A 677 -5.89 26.70 -12.57
C ASN A 677 -5.78 25.75 -11.36
N GLY A 678 -5.49 24.46 -11.62
CA GLY A 678 -5.36 23.43 -10.59
C GLY A 678 -6.70 22.93 -10.01
N LEU A 679 -7.84 23.34 -10.57
CA LEU A 679 -9.17 22.89 -10.19
C LEU A 679 -9.77 22.02 -11.30
N VAL A 680 -10.36 20.88 -10.92
CA VAL A 680 -11.09 20.01 -11.85
C VAL A 680 -12.57 20.43 -11.88
N HIS A 681 -13.07 20.73 -13.07
CA HIS A 681 -14.45 21.12 -13.35
C HIS A 681 -15.15 20.03 -14.14
N ASP A 682 -16.30 19.59 -13.64
CA ASP A 682 -17.10 18.51 -14.21
C ASP A 682 -18.34 19.05 -14.90
N PHE A 683 -18.65 18.51 -16.08
CA PHE A 683 -19.81 18.88 -16.88
C PHE A 683 -20.60 17.64 -17.29
N VAL A 684 -21.92 17.70 -17.11
CA VAL A 684 -22.89 16.78 -17.70
C VAL A 684 -23.64 17.46 -18.84
N MET A 685 -24.35 16.68 -19.66
CA MET A 685 -25.16 17.23 -20.75
C MET A 685 -26.15 18.27 -20.22
N GLY A 686 -26.13 19.48 -20.81
CA GLY A 686 -27.01 20.58 -20.42
C GLY A 686 -26.78 21.15 -19.01
N ASP A 687 -25.61 20.94 -18.41
CA ASP A 687 -25.32 21.42 -17.05
C ASP A 687 -25.34 22.95 -16.92
N GLN A 688 -26.17 23.45 -16.01
CA GLN A 688 -26.24 24.87 -15.63
C GLN A 688 -25.76 25.14 -14.21
N SER A 689 -25.25 24.13 -13.49
CA SER A 689 -24.83 24.25 -12.09
C SER A 689 -23.50 24.99 -11.91
N HIS A 690 -22.76 25.24 -12.99
CA HIS A 690 -21.45 25.88 -12.92
C HIS A 690 -21.59 27.39 -12.61
N PRO A 691 -20.77 27.99 -11.73
CA PRO A 691 -20.86 29.42 -11.39
C PRO A 691 -20.75 30.37 -12.59
N GLN A 692 -20.09 29.93 -13.66
CA GLN A 692 -19.92 30.68 -14.91
C GLN A 692 -20.82 30.17 -16.05
N ALA A 693 -21.93 29.48 -15.75
CA ALA A 693 -22.80 28.89 -16.77
C ALA A 693 -23.19 29.89 -17.88
N GLY A 694 -23.58 31.12 -17.54
CA GLY A 694 -23.93 32.14 -18.54
C GLY A 694 -22.84 32.35 -19.60
N LYS A 695 -21.58 32.57 -19.18
CA LYS A 695 -20.43 32.75 -20.08
C LYS A 695 -20.11 31.50 -20.90
N ILE A 696 -20.31 30.31 -20.33
CA ILE A 696 -20.10 29.04 -21.03
C ILE A 696 -21.12 28.89 -22.16
N TYR A 697 -22.39 29.22 -21.91
CA TYR A 697 -23.45 29.14 -22.90
C TYR A 697 -23.32 30.22 -24.00
N GLU A 698 -22.84 31.42 -23.66
CA GLU A 698 -22.45 32.44 -24.65
C GLU A 698 -21.35 31.92 -25.58
N MET A 699 -20.29 31.33 -25.02
CA MET A 699 -19.21 30.73 -25.82
C MET A 699 -19.71 29.54 -26.66
N LEU A 700 -20.59 28.70 -26.12
CA LEU A 700 -21.23 27.63 -26.90
C LEU A 700 -22.02 28.16 -28.10
N ALA A 701 -22.74 29.27 -27.92
CA ALA A 701 -23.47 29.91 -29.01
C ALA A 701 -22.52 30.44 -30.09
N GLU A 702 -21.41 31.08 -29.71
CA GLU A 702 -20.36 31.51 -30.63
C GLU A 702 -19.74 30.32 -31.37
N MET A 703 -19.37 29.26 -30.64
CA MET A 703 -18.81 28.03 -31.21
C MET A 703 -19.76 27.43 -32.24
N ARG A 704 -21.07 27.39 -31.94
CA ARG A 704 -22.09 26.87 -32.86
C ARG A 704 -22.13 27.70 -34.15
N THR A 705 -22.18 29.02 -34.05
CA THR A 705 -22.19 29.91 -35.23
C THR A 705 -20.97 29.67 -36.11
N LYS A 706 -19.76 29.68 -35.53
CA LYS A 706 -18.51 29.46 -36.28
C LYS A 706 -18.41 28.05 -36.87
N LEU A 707 -18.94 27.03 -36.17
CA LEU A 707 -18.99 25.67 -36.69
C LEU A 707 -19.90 25.60 -37.92
N THR A 708 -21.10 26.17 -37.85
CA THR A 708 -22.05 26.20 -38.98
C THR A 708 -21.47 26.95 -40.17
N GLU A 709 -20.82 28.10 -39.96
CA GLU A 709 -20.11 28.85 -41.01
C GLU A 709 -18.97 28.05 -41.66
N ALA A 710 -18.33 27.16 -40.90
CA ALA A 710 -17.30 26.25 -41.38
C ALA A 710 -17.86 24.98 -42.06
N GLY A 711 -19.18 24.89 -42.26
CA GLY A 711 -19.84 23.75 -42.91
C GLY A 711 -20.08 22.54 -42.01
N TYR A 712 -20.03 22.70 -40.69
CA TYR A 712 -20.38 21.64 -39.75
C TYR A 712 -21.90 21.45 -39.67
N SER A 713 -22.35 20.21 -39.91
CA SER A 713 -23.71 19.77 -39.66
C SER A 713 -23.73 18.72 -38.53
N PRO A 714 -24.54 18.89 -37.46
CA PRO A 714 -24.66 17.88 -36.41
C PRO A 714 -25.06 16.52 -36.98
N ASN A 715 -24.38 15.45 -36.55
CA ASN A 715 -24.71 14.12 -37.03
C ASN A 715 -25.91 13.53 -36.25
N THR A 716 -27.14 13.86 -36.68
CA THR A 716 -28.37 13.42 -36.02
C THR A 716 -28.60 11.90 -36.09
N SER A 717 -27.96 11.19 -37.02
CA SER A 717 -28.01 9.72 -37.12
C SER A 717 -27.46 9.00 -35.88
N VAL A 718 -26.70 9.70 -35.03
CA VAL A 718 -26.18 9.20 -33.76
C VAL A 718 -27.28 9.14 -32.67
N ILE A 719 -28.38 9.88 -32.83
CA ILE A 719 -29.54 9.88 -31.93
C ILE A 719 -30.67 9.07 -32.56
N LEU A 720 -30.77 7.80 -32.13
CA LEU A 720 -31.77 6.84 -32.60
C LEU A 720 -33.06 6.87 -31.76
N GLN A 721 -33.29 7.96 -31.01
CA GLN A 721 -34.56 8.23 -30.37
C GLN A 721 -35.56 8.73 -31.42
N ASN A 722 -36.82 8.32 -31.29
CA ASN A 722 -37.90 8.76 -32.18
C ASN A 722 -38.40 10.13 -31.71
N ILE A 723 -37.54 11.13 -31.83
CA ILE A 723 -37.79 12.55 -31.54
C ILE A 723 -37.53 13.34 -32.82
N ASP A 724 -38.07 14.55 -32.91
CA ASP A 724 -37.93 15.41 -34.09
C ASP A 724 -36.44 15.73 -34.35
N GLU A 725 -36.06 15.87 -35.62
CA GLU A 725 -34.66 16.10 -36.01
C GLU A 725 -34.08 17.38 -35.37
N GLU A 726 -34.91 18.41 -35.18
CA GLU A 726 -34.53 19.63 -34.45
C GLU A 726 -34.18 19.36 -32.97
N GLU A 727 -34.91 18.47 -32.29
CA GLU A 727 -34.62 18.10 -30.90
C GLU A 727 -33.34 17.27 -30.79
N LYS A 728 -33.03 16.44 -31.79
CA LYS A 728 -31.75 15.71 -31.89
C LYS A 728 -30.58 16.68 -32.03
N GLU A 729 -30.70 17.68 -32.91
CA GLU A 729 -29.66 18.70 -33.08
C GLU A 729 -29.43 19.52 -31.81
N ILE A 730 -30.51 19.92 -31.12
CA ILE A 730 -30.44 20.62 -29.84
C ILE A 730 -29.70 19.77 -28.80
N ALA A 731 -30.02 18.48 -28.66
CA ALA A 731 -29.34 17.59 -27.72
C ALA A 731 -27.83 17.45 -28.00
N LEU A 732 -27.42 17.35 -29.29
CA LEU A 732 -26.01 17.26 -29.70
C LEU A 732 -25.23 18.54 -29.37
N ASN A 733 -25.88 19.70 -29.38
CA ASN A 733 -25.23 20.98 -29.11
C ASN A 733 -24.82 21.15 -27.64
N TYR A 734 -25.51 20.48 -26.72
CA TYR A 734 -25.26 20.60 -25.27
C TYR A 734 -24.56 19.37 -24.67
N HIS A 735 -23.81 18.62 -25.48
CA HIS A 735 -22.95 17.56 -24.99
C HIS A 735 -21.91 18.09 -24.00
N SER A 736 -21.62 17.29 -22.97
CA SER A 736 -20.65 17.63 -21.91
C SER A 736 -19.28 18.03 -22.45
N GLU A 737 -18.86 17.43 -23.57
CA GLU A 737 -17.59 17.69 -24.24
C GLU A 737 -17.55 19.12 -24.78
N LYS A 738 -18.66 19.58 -25.38
CA LYS A 738 -18.79 20.94 -25.92
C LYS A 738 -18.83 21.97 -24.79
N LEU A 739 -19.53 21.67 -23.69
CA LEU A 739 -19.52 22.50 -22.47
C LEU A 739 -18.10 22.65 -21.90
N ALA A 740 -17.37 21.53 -21.76
CA ALA A 740 -15.99 21.53 -21.28
C ALA A 740 -15.05 22.28 -22.23
N MET A 741 -15.21 22.14 -23.55
CA MET A 741 -14.45 22.92 -24.55
C MET A 741 -14.73 24.42 -24.42
N ALA A 742 -16.00 24.82 -24.35
CA ALA A 742 -16.39 26.22 -24.20
C ALA A 742 -15.80 26.82 -22.92
N PHE A 743 -15.89 26.10 -21.80
CA PHE A 743 -15.27 26.50 -20.54
C PHE A 743 -13.74 26.63 -20.64
N GLY A 744 -13.08 25.67 -21.30
CA GLY A 744 -11.65 25.72 -21.56
C GLY A 744 -11.24 26.94 -22.38
N LEU A 745 -11.98 27.26 -23.44
CA LEU A 745 -11.72 28.42 -24.31
C LEU A 745 -11.84 29.75 -23.59
N ILE A 746 -12.84 29.93 -22.72
CA ILE A 746 -13.03 31.19 -21.97
C ILE A 746 -12.06 31.34 -20.80
N SER A 747 -11.59 30.23 -20.22
CA SER A 747 -10.87 30.25 -18.94
C SER A 747 -9.36 30.14 -19.08
N THR A 748 -8.84 29.95 -20.29
CA THR A 748 -7.40 29.75 -20.53
C THR A 748 -6.88 30.68 -21.64
N ALA A 749 -5.66 31.18 -21.43
CA ALA A 749 -5.00 32.08 -22.38
C ALA A 749 -4.88 31.48 -23.80
N ALA A 750 -4.86 32.35 -24.81
CA ALA A 750 -4.67 31.93 -26.20
C ALA A 750 -3.38 31.10 -26.36
N GLY A 751 -3.45 30.02 -27.13
CA GLY A 751 -2.34 29.09 -27.35
C GLY A 751 -2.19 27.99 -26.28
N THR A 752 -2.80 28.12 -25.10
CA THR A 752 -2.74 27.05 -24.07
C THR A 752 -3.49 25.79 -24.55
N PRO A 753 -2.93 24.57 -24.43
CA PRO A 753 -3.69 23.36 -24.78
C PRO A 753 -4.89 23.15 -23.85
N VAL A 754 -6.06 22.83 -24.40
CA VAL A 754 -7.26 22.47 -23.63
C VAL A 754 -7.29 20.96 -23.43
N ARG A 755 -7.35 20.49 -22.17
CA ARG A 755 -7.34 19.05 -21.83
C ARG A 755 -8.67 18.64 -21.23
N ILE A 756 -9.32 17.64 -21.84
CA ILE A 756 -10.63 17.16 -21.42
C ILE A 756 -10.55 15.65 -21.20
N VAL A 757 -11.11 15.17 -20.09
CA VAL A 757 -11.25 13.74 -19.79
C VAL A 757 -12.73 13.38 -19.86
N LYS A 758 -13.06 12.34 -20.63
CA LYS A 758 -14.41 11.80 -20.79
C LYS A 758 -14.49 10.42 -20.15
N ASN A 759 -15.52 10.21 -19.32
CA ASN A 759 -15.76 8.90 -18.69
C ASN A 759 -16.26 7.81 -19.65
N LEU A 760 -16.81 8.22 -20.79
CA LEU A 760 -17.30 7.37 -21.88
C LEU A 760 -16.44 7.57 -23.14
N ARG A 761 -16.69 6.75 -24.16
CA ARG A 761 -16.12 6.98 -25.49
C ARG A 761 -16.71 8.26 -26.08
N VAL A 762 -15.87 9.11 -26.66
CA VAL A 762 -16.31 10.33 -27.35
C VAL A 762 -17.22 9.94 -28.52
N CYS A 763 -18.29 10.67 -28.79
CA CYS A 763 -19.16 10.37 -29.94
C CYS A 763 -18.59 10.96 -31.24
N HIS A 764 -18.99 10.40 -32.38
CA HIS A 764 -18.49 10.85 -33.69
C HIS A 764 -18.79 12.33 -33.96
N ASP A 765 -19.93 12.84 -33.48
CA ASP A 765 -20.32 14.25 -33.59
C ASP A 765 -19.35 15.17 -32.82
N CYS A 766 -19.12 14.88 -31.53
CA CYS A 766 -18.17 15.62 -30.72
C CYS A 766 -16.74 15.53 -31.26
N HIS A 767 -16.32 14.37 -31.78
CA HIS A 767 -15.01 14.22 -32.41
C HIS A 767 -14.85 15.14 -33.64
N ALA A 768 -15.85 15.15 -34.53
CA ALA A 768 -15.85 16.03 -35.70
C ALA A 768 -15.91 17.52 -35.32
N ALA A 769 -16.75 17.89 -34.36
CA ALA A 769 -16.82 19.25 -33.83
C ALA A 769 -15.47 19.68 -33.25
N THR A 770 -14.83 18.83 -32.44
CA THR A 770 -13.53 19.15 -31.79
C THR A 770 -12.43 19.38 -32.82
N LYS A 771 -12.40 18.62 -33.92
CA LYS A 771 -11.49 18.89 -35.06
C LYS A 771 -11.67 20.33 -35.55
N LEU A 772 -12.89 20.72 -35.90
CA LEU A 772 -13.15 22.07 -36.43
C LEU A 772 -12.90 23.17 -35.38
N VAL A 773 -13.27 22.96 -34.12
CA VAL A 773 -12.97 23.91 -33.03
C VAL A 773 -11.46 24.13 -32.89
N SER A 774 -10.64 23.06 -32.97
CA SER A 774 -9.17 23.19 -32.91
C SER A 774 -8.62 24.10 -34.02
N LYS A 775 -9.21 24.03 -35.22
CA LYS A 775 -8.85 24.88 -36.37
C LYS A 775 -9.35 26.31 -36.21
N LEU A 776 -10.64 26.48 -35.90
CA LEU A 776 -11.32 27.78 -35.84
C LEU A 776 -10.77 28.69 -34.74
N TYR A 777 -10.38 28.11 -33.61
CA TYR A 777 -9.85 28.85 -32.46
C TYR A 777 -8.32 28.81 -32.39
N GLY A 778 -7.64 28.08 -33.28
CA GLY A 778 -6.18 27.93 -33.25
C GLY A 778 -5.67 27.31 -31.95
N ARG A 779 -6.40 26.31 -31.42
CA ARG A 779 -6.11 25.68 -30.12
C ARG A 779 -5.81 24.20 -30.30
N VAL A 780 -4.76 23.73 -29.63
CA VAL A 780 -4.57 22.29 -29.41
C VAL A 780 -5.59 21.84 -28.37
N ILE A 781 -6.41 20.84 -28.72
CA ILE A 781 -7.38 20.24 -27.81
C ILE A 781 -7.01 18.78 -27.64
N ILE A 782 -6.83 18.33 -26.40
CA ILE A 782 -6.48 16.96 -26.06
C ILE A 782 -7.68 16.36 -25.33
N VAL A 783 -8.30 15.35 -25.92
CA VAL A 783 -9.43 14.65 -25.29
C VAL A 783 -9.02 13.23 -24.97
N ARG A 784 -9.03 12.87 -23.69
CA ARG A 784 -8.90 11.49 -23.23
C ARG A 784 -10.29 10.88 -23.11
N ASP A 785 -10.55 9.82 -23.84
CA ASP A 785 -11.72 8.97 -23.61
C ASP A 785 -11.34 7.74 -22.77
N ARG A 786 -12.25 6.78 -22.62
CA ARG A 786 -12.01 5.56 -21.82
C ARG A 786 -10.82 4.73 -22.32
N ASN A 787 -10.49 4.81 -23.60
CA ASN A 787 -9.55 3.91 -24.26
C ASN A 787 -8.29 4.64 -24.77
N ARG A 788 -8.40 5.89 -25.21
CA ARG A 788 -7.28 6.60 -25.85
C ARG A 788 -7.32 8.12 -25.68
N PHE A 789 -6.22 8.75 -26.05
CA PHE A 789 -6.13 10.16 -26.35
C PHE A 789 -6.41 10.46 -27.81
N HIS A 790 -7.09 11.59 -28.00
CA HIS A 790 -7.33 12.27 -29.26
C HIS A 790 -6.64 13.63 -29.17
N HIS A 791 -5.59 13.83 -29.96
CA HIS A 791 -4.89 15.12 -30.03
C HIS A 791 -5.38 15.87 -31.27
N PHE A 792 -6.20 16.89 -31.04
CA PHE A 792 -6.76 17.73 -32.09
C PHE A 792 -5.89 18.96 -32.32
N LYS A 793 -5.42 19.12 -33.56
CA LYS A 793 -4.61 20.26 -33.98
C LYS A 793 -4.95 20.63 -35.41
N GLU A 794 -5.24 21.91 -35.64
CA GLU A 794 -5.44 22.49 -36.98
C GLU A 794 -6.52 21.76 -37.83
N GLY A 795 -7.53 21.17 -37.20
CA GLY A 795 -8.58 20.45 -37.92
C GLY A 795 -8.34 18.96 -38.10
N SER A 796 -7.19 18.46 -37.64
CA SER A 796 -6.83 17.04 -37.68
C SER A 796 -6.86 16.42 -36.28
N CYS A 797 -6.98 15.10 -36.21
CA CYS A 797 -6.86 14.34 -34.96
C CYS A 797 -5.75 13.29 -35.11
N SER A 798 -4.95 13.08 -34.07
CA SER A 798 -3.89 12.07 -34.03
C SER A 798 -4.36 10.63 -34.28
N CYS A 799 -5.66 10.35 -34.15
CA CYS A 799 -6.22 9.04 -34.44
C CYS A 799 -6.35 8.74 -35.95
N GLY A 800 -6.22 9.74 -36.83
CA GLY A 800 -6.41 9.56 -38.27
C GLY A 800 -7.83 9.08 -38.65
N ASP A 801 -8.83 9.37 -37.80
CA ASP A 801 -10.19 8.81 -37.87
C ASP A 801 -10.26 7.27 -37.77
N TYR A 802 -9.18 6.63 -37.32
CA TYR A 802 -9.08 5.21 -36.99
C TYR A 802 -9.14 5.03 -35.47
N TRP A 803 -10.35 4.92 -34.90
CA TRP A 803 -10.53 4.80 -33.44
C TRP A 803 -11.74 3.99 -33.03
#